data_AF-A0A7J7DZW8-F1
#
_entry.id   AF-A0A7J7DZW8-F1
#
_cell.length_a   1.000
_cell.length_b   1.000
_cell.length_c   1.000
_cell.angle_alpha   90.00
_cell.angle_beta   90.00
_cell.angle_gamma   90.00
#
_symmetry.space_group_name_H-M   'P 1'
#
loop_
_entity.id
_entity.type
_entity.pdbx_description
1 polymer ?
#
loop_
_entity_poly.entity_id
_entity_poly.type
_entity_poly.pdbx_seq_one_letter_code
_entity_poly.pdbx_strand_id
1 'polypeptide(L)'
;MSNYGEVNKEEERGGREDIWVKVEGAADDLYRIRDSYFPANPLDKVSKLQHESDLALKLLDSIHPEQRRTPMQRAMHEYLKGKILDVVPDYNKEAEDHLSKAVKLNPYLADAWLCLGNCIWKKGDLASARNCFNLALSKGPNKRILCQLSMLERSMAQGVDNQAEIVEESIRHAKEAISLDVKDGNSWYNLGNACLTSFFMTGAWDHSRLLQSLKAYQNAEKDERMKENPDLYYNCATVNKYLENYERALSGFEAAALKDPALNSIDEVRKMVNLLEKLENLLRGHARGKRLASLASSLAAVNLNSSYKRATIDLLSEGLNKAVAVLGKVVLIVKHENVTPLYYLVCDSSQLCFVLSVYGIRNDVIKEGDQLTLLDPCYHYVDFSWKEKSYKFKSIRVDFSEQVLLNGKALSPHQAILYPAYNVQSIFTFGDSIFDAGNNHFNKNCSAQADFPPYGSSFFHQPTGRFTNGRTVADFISDVLLDIEMVAYLAEFIGIDLQKPYLEAQIEVINGSRKAYPSNGINFASAGSGFLQETNKDLGVIAIQEQLLQFQTLVKQNQIDRSSIQNSIFFLESGSNDIFNYFVPFDPPKLDPDAYVQAMLKEAANLIDQIHKLGVRRIAVFSLGPVGCVPARALLPHAPVNRCYEKINVMVKKFNTGLESLVKDIPTKYPGAVGVYGAVYDIVQRFRAVPTNYGFSDVENACCGYGALRGLVQCGKEGYKMCQNPNSFLFWDYFHPSEHTYQLISQALWVGDTSRIRPINLKYLASSTSFH
;
A
#
# COMPACT_ATOMS: atom_id res chain seq x y z
N MET A 1 72.06 -36.92 -35.21
CA MET A 1 71.48 -38.11 -34.55
C MET A 1 70.37 -37.62 -33.63
N SER A 2 69.21 -37.10 -34.08
CA SER A 2 68.27 -37.51 -35.14
C SER A 2 67.65 -38.90 -34.94
N ASN A 3 66.40 -38.95 -34.47
CA ASN A 3 65.23 -39.55 -35.13
C ASN A 3 64.00 -39.43 -34.21
N TYR A 4 62.86 -38.81 -34.56
CA TYR A 4 61.90 -38.95 -35.68
C TYR A 4 60.78 -40.00 -35.44
N GLY A 5 59.53 -39.52 -35.60
CA GLY A 5 58.29 -40.28 -35.91
C GLY A 5 57.44 -40.65 -34.69
N GLU A 6 56.13 -40.41 -34.58
CA GLU A 6 55.02 -39.96 -35.46
C GLU A 6 53.95 -39.38 -34.49
N VAL A 7 53.40 -38.17 -34.59
CA VAL A 7 52.54 -37.55 -35.62
C VAL A 7 51.26 -38.35 -35.92
N ASN A 8 50.12 -37.70 -35.64
CA ASN A 8 48.73 -37.95 -36.09
C ASN A 8 47.84 -38.92 -35.31
N LYS A 9 47.12 -38.38 -34.31
CA LYS A 9 45.69 -38.71 -34.07
C LYS A 9 44.93 -37.66 -33.22
N GLU A 10 45.28 -36.38 -33.33
CA GLU A 10 44.54 -35.29 -32.63
C GLU A 10 43.74 -34.36 -33.58
N GLU A 11 43.62 -34.68 -34.87
CA GLU A 11 42.87 -33.86 -35.85
C GLU A 11 41.48 -34.42 -36.26
N GLU A 12 40.78 -35.15 -35.37
CA GLU A 12 39.36 -35.54 -35.60
C GLU A 12 38.44 -35.23 -34.40
N ARG A 13 38.70 -34.13 -33.66
CA ARG A 13 37.79 -33.63 -32.61
C ARG A 13 37.31 -32.19 -32.82
N GLY A 14 37.34 -31.70 -34.05
CA GLY A 14 36.62 -30.49 -34.46
C GLY A 14 35.34 -30.86 -35.22
N GLY A 15 34.16 -30.55 -34.67
CA GLY A 15 32.96 -30.41 -35.50
C GLY A 15 31.70 -31.23 -35.19
N ARG A 16 31.39 -31.58 -33.93
CA ARG A 16 30.01 -31.98 -33.56
C ARG A 16 29.56 -31.25 -32.29
N GLU A 17 28.98 -30.07 -32.46
CA GLU A 17 28.08 -29.50 -31.46
C GLU A 17 26.97 -30.52 -31.12
N ASP A 18 26.70 -30.70 -29.83
CA ASP A 18 25.63 -31.55 -29.31
C ASP A 18 24.28 -31.13 -29.92
N ILE A 19 23.54 -32.09 -30.47
CA ILE A 19 22.28 -31.84 -31.17
C ILE A 19 21.22 -31.21 -30.25
N TRP A 20 21.29 -31.50 -28.94
CA TRP A 20 20.43 -30.88 -27.93
C TRP A 20 20.64 -29.36 -27.85
N VAL A 21 21.91 -28.93 -27.84
CA VAL A 21 22.28 -27.51 -27.81
C VAL A 21 21.78 -26.79 -29.05
N LYS A 22 21.81 -27.45 -30.22
CA LYS A 22 21.28 -26.87 -31.46
C LYS A 22 19.76 -26.67 -31.41
N VAL A 23 19.02 -27.64 -30.87
CA VAL A 23 17.57 -27.54 -30.74
C VAL A 23 17.20 -26.48 -29.70
N GLU A 24 17.89 -26.42 -28.57
CA GLU A 24 17.71 -25.37 -27.56
C GLU A 24 17.94 -23.99 -28.15
N GLY A 25 19.04 -23.81 -28.90
CA GLY A 25 19.35 -22.57 -29.61
C GLY A 25 18.27 -22.20 -30.63
N ALA A 26 17.76 -23.15 -31.42
CA ALA A 26 16.66 -22.91 -32.35
C ALA A 26 15.35 -22.49 -31.63
N ALA A 27 15.04 -23.12 -30.50
CA ALA A 27 13.88 -22.77 -29.68
C ALA A 27 14.03 -21.38 -29.03
N ASP A 28 15.24 -20.97 -28.64
CA ASP A 28 15.50 -19.62 -28.11
C ASP A 28 15.46 -18.55 -29.21
N ASP A 29 15.98 -18.87 -30.39
CA ASP A 29 15.90 -18.00 -31.57
C ASP A 29 14.46 -17.71 -31.99
N LEU A 30 13.57 -18.70 -31.88
CA LEU A 30 12.13 -18.54 -32.08
C LEU A 30 11.51 -17.50 -31.14
N TYR A 31 11.83 -17.57 -29.84
CA TYR A 31 11.34 -16.59 -28.87
C TYR A 31 12.00 -15.22 -29.08
N ARG A 32 13.26 -15.16 -29.53
CA ARG A 32 13.90 -13.90 -29.95
C ARG A 32 13.16 -13.28 -31.12
N ILE A 33 12.80 -14.05 -32.16
CA ILE A 33 11.99 -13.55 -33.29
C ILE A 33 10.63 -13.07 -32.79
N ARG A 34 9.96 -13.84 -31.92
CA ARG A 34 8.68 -13.44 -31.33
C ARG A 34 8.78 -12.12 -30.58
N ASP A 35 9.87 -11.86 -29.87
CA ASP A 35 10.02 -10.70 -29.00
C ASP A 35 10.67 -9.48 -29.68
N SER A 36 11.27 -9.64 -30.87
CA SER A 36 12.01 -8.56 -31.57
C SER A 36 11.58 -8.29 -33.02
N TYR A 37 10.82 -9.19 -33.65
CA TYR A 37 10.34 -9.00 -35.02
C TYR A 37 8.93 -8.43 -35.03
N PHE A 38 8.79 -7.18 -35.46
CA PHE A 38 7.52 -6.43 -35.52
C PHE A 38 7.30 -5.89 -36.94
N PRO A 39 6.85 -6.75 -37.88
CA PRO A 39 6.53 -6.32 -39.24
C PRO A 39 5.27 -5.45 -39.29
N ALA A 40 5.12 -4.64 -40.34
CA ALA A 40 3.94 -3.80 -40.54
C ALA A 40 2.63 -4.62 -40.64
N ASN A 41 2.70 -5.83 -41.20
CA ASN A 41 1.59 -6.78 -41.20
C ASN A 41 1.83 -7.86 -40.14
N PRO A 42 1.00 -7.95 -39.08
CA PRO A 42 1.14 -8.96 -38.03
C PRO A 42 1.15 -10.41 -38.54
N LEU A 43 0.50 -10.69 -39.66
CA LEU A 43 0.47 -12.03 -40.27
C LEU A 43 1.85 -12.50 -40.76
N ASP A 44 2.74 -11.57 -41.11
CA ASP A 44 4.10 -11.90 -41.57
C ASP A 44 4.92 -12.46 -40.40
N LYS A 45 4.69 -11.95 -39.18
CA LYS A 45 5.32 -12.47 -37.96
C LYS A 45 4.88 -13.90 -37.67
N VAL A 46 3.58 -14.15 -37.75
CA VAL A 46 2.99 -15.49 -37.54
C VAL A 46 3.55 -16.47 -38.58
N SER A 47 3.58 -16.07 -39.85
CA SER A 47 4.11 -16.91 -40.95
C SER A 47 5.59 -17.25 -40.75
N LYS A 48 6.41 -16.27 -40.34
CA LYS A 48 7.83 -16.49 -40.04
C LYS A 48 8.02 -17.42 -38.84
N LEU A 49 7.28 -17.21 -37.75
CA LEU A 49 7.35 -18.07 -36.58
C LEU A 49 6.96 -19.52 -36.91
N GLN A 50 5.90 -19.71 -37.71
CA GLN A 50 5.48 -21.04 -38.13
C GLN A 50 6.57 -21.74 -38.96
N HIS A 51 7.17 -21.04 -39.92
CA HIS A 51 8.24 -21.60 -40.76
C HIS A 51 9.45 -22.04 -39.94
N GLU A 52 9.91 -21.19 -39.03
CA GLU A 52 11.06 -21.49 -38.16
C GLU A 52 10.71 -22.59 -37.15
N SER A 53 9.47 -22.64 -36.66
CA SER A 53 8.99 -23.73 -35.80
C SER A 53 9.05 -25.08 -36.52
N ASP A 54 8.61 -25.14 -37.78
CA ASP A 54 8.68 -26.39 -38.57
C ASP A 54 10.13 -26.87 -38.75
N LEU A 55 11.09 -25.95 -38.91
CA LEU A 55 12.52 -26.29 -38.98
C LEU A 55 13.07 -26.78 -37.65
N ALA A 56 12.73 -26.10 -36.55
CA ALA A 56 13.14 -26.50 -35.20
C ALA A 56 12.54 -27.85 -34.79
N LEU A 57 11.29 -28.13 -35.15
CA LEU A 57 10.65 -29.43 -34.93
C LEU A 57 11.32 -30.55 -35.73
N LYS A 58 11.64 -30.32 -37.01
CA LYS A 58 12.41 -31.29 -37.82
C LYS A 58 13.78 -31.60 -37.20
N LEU A 59 14.44 -30.58 -36.66
CA LEU A 59 15.71 -30.77 -35.97
C LEU A 59 15.53 -31.58 -34.68
N LEU A 60 14.50 -31.29 -33.89
CA LEU A 60 14.18 -32.05 -32.67
C LEU A 60 13.82 -33.52 -32.97
N ASP A 61 13.04 -33.77 -34.02
CA ASP A 61 12.61 -35.11 -34.43
C ASP A 61 13.79 -36.00 -34.90
N SER A 62 14.94 -35.41 -35.25
CA SER A 62 16.17 -36.16 -35.53
C SER A 62 16.78 -36.82 -34.28
N ILE A 63 16.31 -36.47 -33.08
CA ILE A 63 16.69 -37.11 -31.82
C ILE A 63 15.84 -38.37 -31.59
N HIS A 64 16.35 -39.51 -32.07
CA HIS A 64 15.65 -40.80 -32.00
C HIS A 64 15.39 -41.26 -30.54
N PRO A 65 14.33 -42.06 -30.29
CA PRO A 65 14.00 -42.55 -28.94
C PRO A 65 15.16 -43.25 -28.21
N GLU A 66 16.03 -43.92 -28.95
CA GLU A 66 17.21 -44.63 -28.44
C GLU A 66 18.26 -43.69 -27.81
N GLN A 67 18.20 -42.40 -28.14
CA GLN A 67 19.06 -41.33 -27.61
C GLN A 67 18.45 -40.65 -26.37
N ARG A 68 17.21 -40.98 -26.01
CA ARG A 68 16.44 -40.41 -24.88
C ARG A 68 16.22 -41.44 -23.76
N ARG A 69 17.32 -42.01 -23.25
CA ARG A 69 17.27 -43.16 -22.33
C ARG A 69 16.88 -42.75 -20.92
N THR A 70 17.21 -41.54 -20.48
CA THR A 70 16.89 -41.08 -19.12
C THR A 70 15.52 -40.37 -19.05
N PRO A 71 14.84 -40.38 -17.88
CA PRO A 71 13.65 -39.54 -17.67
C PRO A 71 13.91 -38.05 -17.93
N MET A 72 15.11 -37.55 -17.61
CA MET A 72 15.51 -36.16 -17.83
C MET A 72 15.59 -35.81 -19.33
N GLN A 73 16.20 -36.67 -20.15
CA GLN A 73 16.26 -36.47 -21.61
C GLN A 73 14.88 -36.54 -22.26
N ARG A 74 14.01 -37.45 -21.78
CA ARG A 74 12.61 -37.49 -22.23
C ARG A 74 11.87 -36.23 -21.84
N ALA A 75 12.01 -35.76 -20.60
CA ALA A 75 11.40 -34.51 -20.15
C ALA A 75 11.87 -33.31 -20.99
N MET A 76 13.16 -33.23 -21.28
CA MET A 76 13.75 -32.15 -22.09
C MET A 76 13.19 -32.15 -23.52
N HIS A 77 13.08 -33.32 -24.17
CA HIS A 77 12.48 -33.42 -25.50
C HIS A 77 11.01 -32.95 -25.50
N GLU A 78 10.21 -33.40 -24.54
CA GLU A 78 8.81 -32.99 -24.42
C GLU A 78 8.68 -31.49 -24.15
N TYR A 79 9.55 -30.93 -23.30
CA TYR A 79 9.62 -29.50 -23.03
C TYR A 79 9.96 -28.70 -24.30
N LEU A 80 11.02 -29.08 -25.03
CA LEU A 80 11.44 -28.37 -26.24
C LEU A 80 10.37 -28.43 -27.33
N LYS A 81 9.75 -29.60 -27.54
CA LYS A 81 8.64 -29.74 -28.50
C LYS A 81 7.48 -28.83 -28.13
N GLY A 82 7.08 -28.85 -26.87
CA GLY A 82 6.02 -27.97 -26.36
C GLY A 82 6.34 -26.48 -26.48
N LYS A 83 7.56 -26.07 -26.13
CA LYS A 83 8.05 -24.69 -26.26
C LYS A 83 8.04 -24.20 -27.71
N ILE A 84 8.50 -25.01 -28.65
CA ILE A 84 8.52 -24.66 -30.08
C ILE A 84 7.09 -24.48 -30.62
N LEU A 85 6.15 -25.35 -30.22
CA LEU A 85 4.74 -25.27 -30.62
C LEU A 85 4.01 -24.08 -29.97
N ASP A 86 4.42 -23.65 -28.78
CA ASP A 86 3.83 -22.52 -28.04
C ASP A 86 4.37 -21.14 -28.47
N VAL A 87 5.24 -21.03 -29.48
CA VAL A 87 5.79 -19.72 -29.85
C VAL A 87 4.74 -18.76 -30.45
N VAL A 88 3.72 -19.32 -31.10
CA VAL A 88 2.67 -18.54 -31.77
C VAL A 88 1.66 -17.94 -30.77
N PRO A 89 0.97 -16.83 -31.10
CA PRO A 89 0.05 -16.18 -30.17
C PRO A 89 -1.14 -17.03 -29.73
N ASP A 90 -1.66 -17.86 -30.64
CA ASP A 90 -2.84 -18.68 -30.41
C ASP A 90 -2.56 -19.91 -29.54
N TYR A 91 -3.59 -20.35 -28.81
CA TYR A 91 -3.51 -21.56 -27.99
C TYR A 91 -3.29 -22.81 -28.85
N ASN A 92 -2.33 -23.66 -28.43
CA ASN A 92 -2.04 -24.94 -29.08
C ASN A 92 -2.19 -26.10 -28.08
N LYS A 93 -3.15 -26.99 -28.35
CA LYS A 93 -3.42 -28.15 -27.49
C LYS A 93 -2.26 -29.15 -27.46
N GLU A 94 -1.58 -29.36 -28.59
CA GLU A 94 -0.42 -30.26 -28.67
C GLU A 94 0.75 -29.73 -27.82
N ALA A 95 0.95 -28.41 -27.79
CA ALA A 95 1.92 -27.77 -26.91
C ALA A 95 1.59 -28.03 -25.43
N GLU A 96 0.33 -27.84 -25.01
CA GLU A 96 -0.12 -28.11 -23.64
C GLU A 96 0.15 -29.57 -23.24
N ASP A 97 -0.13 -30.53 -24.13
CA ASP A 97 0.02 -31.96 -23.86
C ASP A 97 1.51 -32.35 -23.67
N HIS A 98 2.39 -31.84 -24.54
CA HIS A 98 3.84 -32.03 -24.42
C HIS A 98 4.41 -31.37 -23.16
N LEU A 99 4.03 -30.12 -22.87
CA LEU A 99 4.47 -29.40 -21.67
C LEU A 99 3.97 -30.07 -20.38
N SER A 100 2.73 -30.55 -20.36
CA SER A 100 2.14 -31.32 -19.25
C SER A 100 2.90 -32.63 -19.01
N LYS A 101 3.35 -33.29 -20.09
CA LYS A 101 4.18 -34.50 -20.00
C LYS A 101 5.59 -34.18 -19.49
N ALA A 102 6.17 -33.07 -19.93
CA ALA A 102 7.50 -32.63 -19.49
C ALA A 102 7.55 -32.40 -17.97
N VAL A 103 6.59 -31.66 -17.41
CA VAL A 103 6.55 -31.38 -15.96
C VAL A 103 6.22 -32.62 -15.12
N LYS A 104 5.51 -33.61 -15.67
CA LYS A 104 5.29 -34.91 -15.02
C LYS A 104 6.57 -35.75 -14.97
N LEU A 105 7.36 -35.73 -16.05
CA LEU A 105 8.62 -36.47 -16.14
C LEU A 105 9.75 -35.81 -15.32
N ASN A 106 9.77 -34.48 -15.26
CA ASN A 106 10.69 -33.72 -14.42
C ASN A 106 9.98 -32.51 -13.76
N PRO A 107 9.45 -32.68 -12.53
CA PRO A 107 8.76 -31.60 -11.82
C PRO A 107 9.63 -30.41 -11.42
N TYR A 108 10.96 -30.53 -11.49
CA TYR A 108 11.92 -29.47 -11.13
C TYR A 108 12.34 -28.61 -12.33
N LEU A 109 11.87 -28.91 -13.54
CA LEU A 109 12.18 -28.14 -14.74
C LEU A 109 11.33 -26.86 -14.78
N ALA A 110 11.84 -25.78 -14.18
CA ALA A 110 11.12 -24.52 -14.02
C ALA A 110 10.65 -23.90 -15.36
N ASP A 111 11.48 -23.96 -16.41
CA ASP A 111 11.10 -23.42 -17.72
C ASP A 111 9.95 -24.20 -18.39
N ALA A 112 9.77 -25.49 -18.08
CA ALA A 112 8.64 -26.27 -18.56
C ALA A 112 7.33 -25.85 -17.89
N TRP A 113 7.37 -25.57 -16.58
CA TRP A 113 6.22 -25.00 -15.87
C TRP A 113 5.89 -23.58 -16.36
N LEU A 114 6.91 -22.76 -16.63
CA LEU A 114 6.74 -21.43 -17.20
C LEU A 114 6.02 -21.49 -18.56
N CYS A 115 6.48 -22.35 -19.46
CA CYS A 115 5.84 -22.53 -20.77
C CYS A 115 4.43 -23.12 -20.65
N LEU A 116 4.23 -24.10 -19.75
CA LEU A 116 2.90 -24.68 -19.51
C LEU A 116 1.90 -23.63 -19.01
N GLY A 117 2.31 -22.79 -18.06
CA GLY A 117 1.48 -21.71 -17.54
C GLY A 117 1.11 -20.69 -18.62
N ASN A 118 2.07 -20.29 -19.46
CA ASN A 118 1.81 -19.39 -20.60
C ASN A 118 0.85 -20.02 -21.62
N CYS A 119 1.03 -21.29 -21.95
CA CYS A 119 0.16 -22.02 -22.87
C CYS A 119 -1.29 -22.09 -22.35
N ILE A 120 -1.45 -22.41 -21.06
CA ILE A 120 -2.76 -22.44 -20.39
C ILE A 120 -3.36 -21.03 -20.28
N TRP A 121 -2.54 -19.99 -20.11
CA TRP A 121 -3.02 -18.62 -20.12
C TRP A 121 -3.64 -18.27 -21.49
N LYS A 122 -3.00 -18.64 -22.60
CA LYS A 122 -3.58 -18.44 -23.96
C LYS A 122 -4.92 -19.16 -24.15
N LYS A 123 -5.15 -20.26 -23.44
CA LYS A 123 -6.44 -20.98 -23.42
C LYS A 123 -7.56 -20.19 -22.74
N GLY A 124 -7.22 -19.18 -21.94
CA GLY A 124 -8.14 -18.39 -21.12
C GLY A 124 -8.34 -18.92 -19.70
N ASP A 125 -7.69 -20.02 -19.31
CA ASP A 125 -7.79 -20.58 -17.96
C ASP A 125 -6.76 -19.95 -17.01
N LEU A 126 -7.09 -18.74 -16.56
CA LEU A 126 -6.19 -17.92 -15.72
C LEU A 126 -5.87 -18.58 -14.38
N ALA A 127 -6.83 -19.30 -13.79
CA ALA A 127 -6.64 -19.98 -12.52
C ALA A 127 -5.63 -21.13 -12.63
N SER A 128 -5.76 -21.97 -13.66
CA SER A 128 -4.80 -23.05 -13.90
C SER A 128 -3.42 -22.53 -14.29
N ALA A 129 -3.34 -21.42 -15.03
CA ALA A 129 -2.07 -20.76 -15.32
C ALA A 129 -1.37 -20.30 -14.04
N ARG A 130 -2.11 -19.63 -13.12
CA ARG A 130 -1.58 -19.19 -11.82
C ARG A 130 -1.06 -20.37 -11.00
N ASN A 131 -1.80 -21.47 -10.97
CA ASN A 131 -1.39 -22.70 -10.29
C ASN A 131 -0.08 -23.26 -10.84
N CYS A 132 0.12 -23.26 -12.16
CA CYS A 132 1.38 -23.71 -12.78
C CYS A 132 2.56 -22.86 -12.32
N PHE A 133 2.42 -21.53 -12.30
CA PHE A 133 3.47 -20.64 -11.84
C PHE A 133 3.78 -20.78 -10.34
N ASN A 134 2.74 -20.90 -9.50
CA ASN A 134 2.93 -21.12 -8.06
C ASN A 134 3.61 -22.47 -7.76
N LEU A 135 3.24 -23.53 -8.49
CA LEU A 135 3.91 -24.83 -8.40
C LEU A 135 5.38 -24.73 -8.79
N ALA A 136 5.70 -23.94 -9.83
CA ALA A 136 7.09 -23.70 -10.23
C ALA A 136 7.88 -22.97 -9.14
N LEU A 137 7.31 -21.91 -8.55
CA LEU A 137 7.95 -21.17 -7.44
C LEU A 137 8.12 -22.01 -6.17
N SER A 138 7.25 -23.01 -5.94
CA SER A 138 7.43 -23.97 -4.84
C SER A 138 8.72 -24.81 -4.96
N LYS A 139 9.35 -24.83 -6.15
CA LYS A 139 10.62 -25.54 -6.40
C LYS A 139 11.84 -24.65 -6.27
N GLY A 140 11.65 -23.33 -6.24
CA GLY A 140 12.71 -22.34 -6.07
C GLY A 140 12.33 -20.98 -6.65
N PRO A 141 12.94 -19.89 -6.16
CA PRO A 141 12.68 -18.55 -6.66
C PRO A 141 13.14 -18.40 -8.12
N ASN A 142 12.31 -17.81 -8.97
CA ASN A 142 12.62 -17.59 -10.37
C ASN A 142 12.01 -16.28 -10.89
N LYS A 143 12.86 -15.34 -11.31
CA LYS A 143 12.42 -14.00 -11.76
C LYS A 143 11.50 -14.03 -12.97
N ARG A 144 11.66 -14.97 -13.91
CA ARG A 144 10.81 -15.07 -15.11
C ARG A 144 9.40 -15.48 -14.73
N ILE A 145 9.27 -16.44 -13.82
CA ILE A 145 7.97 -16.90 -13.31
C ILE A 145 7.28 -15.81 -12.49
N LEU A 146 8.01 -15.10 -11.63
CA LEU A 146 7.48 -13.96 -10.88
C LEU A 146 6.99 -12.83 -11.80
N CYS A 147 7.72 -12.53 -12.89
CA CYS A 147 7.26 -11.59 -13.91
C CYS A 147 5.96 -12.07 -14.58
N GLN A 148 5.87 -13.35 -14.96
CA GLN A 148 4.63 -13.88 -15.57
C GLN A 148 3.45 -13.86 -14.61
N LEU A 149 3.65 -14.18 -13.33
CA LEU A 149 2.61 -14.03 -12.30
C LEU A 149 2.14 -12.58 -12.19
N SER A 150 3.08 -11.64 -12.13
CA SER A 150 2.77 -10.21 -12.13
C SER A 150 1.91 -9.82 -13.34
N MET A 151 2.24 -10.31 -14.54
CA MET A 151 1.44 -10.03 -15.75
C MET A 151 0.06 -10.69 -15.70
N LEU A 152 -0.02 -11.96 -15.31
CA LEU A 152 -1.26 -12.73 -15.22
C LEU A 152 -2.23 -12.10 -14.23
N GLU A 153 -1.74 -11.68 -13.06
CA GLU A 153 -2.57 -11.06 -12.03
C GLU A 153 -3.21 -9.77 -12.54
N ARG A 154 -2.49 -8.93 -13.30
CA ARG A 154 -3.11 -7.73 -13.90
C ARG A 154 -4.21 -8.08 -14.90
N SER A 155 -4.06 -9.18 -15.64
CA SER A 155 -5.12 -9.69 -16.52
C SER A 155 -6.31 -10.21 -15.74
N MET A 156 -6.08 -10.92 -14.63
CA MET A 156 -7.12 -11.44 -13.74
C MET A 156 -7.90 -10.33 -13.01
N ALA A 157 -7.26 -9.18 -12.79
CA ALA A 157 -7.85 -8.07 -12.07
C ALA A 157 -8.97 -7.36 -12.88
N GLN A 158 -9.00 -7.52 -14.20
CA GLN A 158 -9.99 -6.85 -15.04
C GLN A 158 -11.41 -7.37 -14.77
N GLY A 159 -12.30 -6.50 -14.28
CA GLY A 159 -13.73 -6.78 -14.14
C GLY A 159 -14.13 -7.64 -12.94
N VAL A 160 -13.27 -7.73 -11.91
CA VAL A 160 -13.55 -8.47 -10.66
C VAL A 160 -13.58 -7.52 -9.45
N ASP A 161 -14.39 -7.83 -8.44
CA ASP A 161 -14.60 -6.95 -7.27
C ASP A 161 -13.35 -6.73 -6.41
N ASN A 162 -12.37 -7.65 -6.45
CA ASN A 162 -11.11 -7.58 -5.70
C ASN A 162 -9.92 -7.10 -6.57
N GLN A 163 -10.20 -6.32 -7.62
CA GLN A 163 -9.22 -5.83 -8.58
C GLN A 163 -7.98 -5.20 -7.90
N ALA A 164 -8.18 -4.36 -6.87
CA ALA A 164 -7.10 -3.70 -6.11
C ALA A 164 -6.10 -4.67 -5.46
N GLU A 165 -6.60 -5.74 -4.83
CA GLU A 165 -5.76 -6.73 -4.15
C GLU A 165 -4.91 -7.50 -5.16
N ILE A 166 -5.51 -7.92 -6.28
CA ILE A 166 -4.81 -8.67 -7.32
C ILE A 166 -3.67 -7.82 -7.93
N VAL A 167 -3.85 -6.51 -8.07
CA VAL A 167 -2.80 -5.64 -8.61
C VAL A 167 -1.70 -5.31 -7.59
N GLU A 168 -2.02 -5.23 -6.29
CA GLU A 168 -0.97 -5.16 -5.26
C GLU A 168 -0.13 -6.44 -5.20
N GLU A 169 -0.74 -7.60 -5.38
CA GLU A 169 -0.02 -8.87 -5.54
C GLU A 169 0.89 -8.86 -6.78
N SER A 170 0.40 -8.29 -7.89
CA SER A 170 1.21 -8.08 -9.10
C SER A 170 2.44 -7.21 -8.85
N ILE A 171 2.31 -6.14 -8.06
CA ILE A 171 3.43 -5.28 -7.65
C ILE A 171 4.41 -6.06 -6.76
N ARG A 172 3.90 -6.87 -5.83
CA ARG A 172 4.71 -7.71 -4.93
C ARG A 172 5.58 -8.68 -5.71
N HIS A 173 5.00 -9.44 -6.63
CA HIS A 173 5.74 -10.38 -7.48
C HIS A 173 6.77 -9.68 -8.38
N ALA A 174 6.45 -8.50 -8.93
CA ALA A 174 7.42 -7.72 -9.72
C ALA A 174 8.61 -7.23 -8.88
N LYS A 175 8.37 -6.77 -7.64
CA LYS A 175 9.44 -6.38 -6.70
C LYS A 175 10.31 -7.57 -6.29
N GLU A 176 9.70 -8.74 -6.09
CA GLU A 176 10.43 -9.98 -5.81
C GLU A 176 11.29 -10.40 -7.00
N ALA A 177 10.80 -10.24 -8.24
CA ALA A 177 11.63 -10.51 -9.42
C ALA A 177 12.87 -9.61 -9.48
N ILE A 178 12.73 -8.33 -9.12
CA ILE A 178 13.83 -7.36 -9.05
C ILE A 178 14.82 -7.72 -7.94
N SER A 179 14.36 -8.22 -6.79
CA SER A 179 15.26 -8.58 -5.69
C SER A 179 16.16 -9.76 -6.03
N LEU A 180 15.75 -10.62 -6.97
CA LEU A 180 16.58 -11.70 -7.51
C LEU A 180 17.64 -11.20 -8.50
N ASP A 181 17.35 -10.15 -9.27
CA ASP A 181 18.31 -9.52 -10.18
C ASP A 181 17.95 -8.05 -10.47
N VAL A 182 18.61 -7.13 -9.76
CA VAL A 182 18.35 -5.70 -9.87
C VAL A 182 18.76 -5.09 -11.21
N LYS A 183 19.53 -5.81 -12.05
CA LYS A 183 19.94 -5.38 -13.39
C LYS A 183 18.98 -5.86 -14.48
N ASP A 184 18.00 -6.70 -14.15
CA ASP A 184 17.06 -7.26 -15.11
C ASP A 184 16.02 -6.23 -15.55
N GLY A 185 16.14 -5.72 -16.76
CA GLY A 185 15.24 -4.69 -17.27
C GLY A 185 13.80 -5.17 -17.42
N ASN A 186 13.57 -6.46 -17.71
CA ASN A 186 12.22 -7.02 -17.82
C ASN A 186 11.50 -7.04 -16.46
N SER A 187 12.20 -7.32 -15.37
CA SER A 187 11.64 -7.26 -14.01
C SER A 187 11.22 -5.83 -13.64
N TRP A 188 12.06 -4.84 -13.96
CA TRP A 188 11.73 -3.42 -13.79
C TRP A 188 10.56 -2.97 -14.67
N TYR A 189 10.52 -3.41 -15.93
CA TYR A 189 9.40 -3.14 -16.84
C TYR A 189 8.08 -3.68 -16.29
N ASN A 190 8.09 -4.89 -15.72
CA ASN A 190 6.91 -5.48 -15.09
C ASN A 190 6.43 -4.69 -13.85
N LEU A 191 7.36 -4.19 -13.03
CA LEU A 191 7.00 -3.28 -11.94
C LEU A 191 6.37 -1.99 -12.47
N GLY A 192 6.91 -1.44 -13.56
CA GLY A 192 6.36 -0.28 -14.25
C GLY A 192 4.92 -0.49 -14.69
N ASN A 193 4.64 -1.62 -15.34
CA ASN A 193 3.30 -2.00 -15.78
C ASN A 193 2.33 -2.22 -14.62
N ALA A 194 2.78 -2.89 -13.54
CA ALA A 194 1.97 -3.10 -12.35
C ALA A 194 1.62 -1.78 -11.66
N CYS A 195 2.59 -0.87 -11.57
CA CYS A 195 2.34 0.46 -11.04
C CYS A 195 1.37 1.25 -11.94
N LEU A 196 1.57 1.23 -13.26
CA LEU A 196 0.69 1.93 -14.20
C LEU A 196 -0.75 1.39 -14.15
N THR A 197 -0.91 0.08 -13.98
CA THR A 197 -2.23 -0.55 -13.83
C THR A 197 -2.92 -0.09 -12.54
N SER A 198 -2.18 -0.07 -11.42
CA SER A 198 -2.68 0.45 -10.13
C SER A 198 -3.12 1.91 -10.25
N PHE A 199 -2.34 2.76 -10.94
CA PHE A 199 -2.70 4.15 -11.23
C PHE A 199 -4.04 4.27 -11.98
N PHE A 200 -4.27 3.47 -13.03
CA PHE A 200 -5.53 3.54 -13.76
C PHE A 200 -6.70 3.01 -12.95
N MET A 201 -6.48 2.01 -12.09
CA MET A 201 -7.51 1.45 -11.22
C MET A 201 -8.00 2.39 -10.14
N THR A 202 -7.13 3.27 -9.64
CA THR A 202 -7.55 4.30 -8.71
C THR A 202 -8.33 5.42 -9.40
N GLY A 203 -8.46 5.42 -10.73
CA GLY A 203 -9.12 6.50 -11.47
C GLY A 203 -8.14 7.53 -12.04
N ALA A 204 -6.88 7.13 -12.23
CA ALA A 204 -5.82 7.91 -12.86
C ALA A 204 -5.46 9.22 -12.11
N TRP A 205 -5.53 9.22 -10.78
CA TRP A 205 -5.15 10.37 -9.94
C TRP A 205 -3.97 10.11 -8.99
N ASP A 206 -3.59 8.85 -8.74
CA ASP A 206 -2.47 8.53 -7.84
C ASP A 206 -1.11 8.90 -8.46
N HIS A 207 -0.70 10.15 -8.25
CA HIS A 207 0.53 10.70 -8.78
C HIS A 207 1.79 9.94 -8.29
N SER A 208 1.78 9.44 -7.04
CA SER A 208 2.90 8.67 -6.48
C SER A 208 3.11 7.37 -7.25
N ARG A 209 2.01 6.66 -7.52
CA ARG A 209 2.05 5.41 -8.28
C ARG A 209 2.49 5.62 -9.72
N LEU A 210 2.11 6.74 -10.32
CA LEU A 210 2.56 7.16 -11.65
C LEU A 210 4.08 7.44 -11.68
N LEU A 211 4.63 8.14 -10.67
CA LEU A 211 6.07 8.36 -10.54
C LEU A 211 6.85 7.06 -10.31
N GLN A 212 6.30 6.13 -9.53
CA GLN A 212 6.90 4.80 -9.34
C GLN A 212 6.96 4.03 -10.67
N SER A 213 5.91 4.13 -11.49
CA SER A 213 5.90 3.54 -12.84
C SER A 213 7.00 4.14 -13.71
N LEU A 214 7.13 5.47 -13.75
CA LEU A 214 8.19 6.15 -14.52
C LEU A 214 9.58 5.68 -14.10
N LYS A 215 9.85 5.66 -12.79
CA LYS A 215 11.15 5.25 -12.25
C LYS A 215 11.46 3.80 -12.60
N ALA A 216 10.46 2.92 -12.59
CA ALA A 216 10.63 1.53 -12.98
C ALA A 216 10.99 1.40 -14.47
N TYR A 217 10.30 2.10 -15.37
CA TYR A 217 10.65 2.11 -16.80
C TYR A 217 12.04 2.70 -17.06
N GLN A 218 12.43 3.80 -16.39
CA GLN A 218 13.78 4.36 -16.49
C GLN A 218 14.87 3.37 -16.03
N ASN A 219 14.58 2.49 -15.07
CA ASN A 219 15.51 1.43 -14.70
C ASN A 219 15.50 0.28 -15.71
N ALA A 220 14.34 -0.03 -16.31
CA ALA A 220 14.24 -1.01 -17.38
C ALA A 220 15.07 -0.62 -18.62
N GLU A 221 15.03 0.66 -19.01
CA GLU A 221 15.78 1.21 -20.16
C GLU A 221 17.31 1.13 -20.02
N LYS A 222 17.83 0.94 -18.80
CA LYS A 222 19.28 0.75 -18.56
C LYS A 222 19.78 -0.61 -19.03
N ASP A 223 18.87 -1.56 -19.23
CA ASP A 223 19.19 -2.87 -19.79
C ASP A 223 19.12 -2.77 -21.33
N GLU A 224 20.26 -2.97 -22.00
CA GLU A 224 20.36 -2.90 -23.47
C GLU A 224 19.35 -3.82 -24.17
N ARG A 225 18.99 -4.95 -23.55
CA ARG A 225 18.01 -5.90 -24.11
C ARG A 225 16.61 -5.32 -24.20
N MET A 226 16.30 -4.31 -23.38
CA MET A 226 14.98 -3.67 -23.34
C MET A 226 14.81 -2.56 -24.38
N LYS A 227 15.91 -2.11 -25.02
CA LYS A 227 15.84 -1.04 -26.02
C LYS A 227 15.08 -1.42 -27.28
N GLU A 228 14.93 -2.71 -27.57
CA GLU A 228 14.12 -3.20 -28.70
C GLU A 228 12.64 -3.42 -28.33
N ASN A 229 12.26 -3.28 -27.05
CA ASN A 229 10.90 -3.54 -26.60
C ASN A 229 9.99 -2.33 -26.90
N PRO A 230 9.02 -2.43 -27.83
CA PRO A 230 8.18 -1.30 -28.20
C PRO A 230 7.16 -0.92 -27.11
N ASP A 231 6.65 -1.90 -26.36
CA ASP A 231 5.68 -1.69 -25.27
C ASP A 231 6.28 -0.89 -24.10
N LEU A 232 7.58 -1.04 -23.84
CA LEU A 232 8.29 -0.24 -22.85
C LEU A 232 8.20 1.26 -23.22
N TYR A 233 8.50 1.61 -24.47
CA TYR A 233 8.41 3.00 -24.94
C TYR A 233 6.98 3.51 -24.93
N TYR A 234 6.01 2.68 -25.36
CA TYR A 234 4.60 3.05 -25.35
C TYR A 234 4.07 3.32 -23.94
N ASN A 235 4.37 2.44 -22.98
CA ASN A 235 3.92 2.58 -21.61
C ASN A 235 4.66 3.72 -20.88
N CYS A 236 5.96 3.89 -21.12
CA CYS A 236 6.73 5.02 -20.60
C CYS A 236 6.21 6.36 -21.17
N ALA A 237 5.87 6.41 -22.46
CA ALA A 237 5.24 7.58 -23.09
C ALA A 237 3.86 7.88 -22.50
N THR A 238 3.07 6.83 -22.23
CA THR A 238 1.79 6.95 -21.53
C THR A 238 1.96 7.56 -20.15
N VAL A 239 2.94 7.10 -19.35
CA VAL A 239 3.26 7.71 -18.05
C VAL A 239 3.63 9.19 -18.19
N ASN A 240 4.51 9.52 -19.14
CA ASN A 240 4.90 10.91 -19.39
C ASN A 240 3.73 11.77 -19.84
N LYS A 241 2.76 11.23 -20.60
CA LYS A 241 1.52 11.91 -20.99
C LYS A 241 0.72 12.31 -19.75
N TYR A 242 0.55 11.37 -18.82
CA TYR A 242 -0.17 11.62 -17.57
C TYR A 242 0.60 12.49 -16.57
N LEU A 243 1.93 12.56 -16.67
CA LEU A 243 2.77 13.52 -15.94
C LEU A 243 2.90 14.88 -16.63
N GLU A 244 2.23 15.09 -17.77
CA GLU A 244 2.30 16.32 -18.57
C GLU A 244 3.71 16.64 -19.12
N ASN A 245 4.58 15.63 -19.20
CA ASN A 245 5.88 15.69 -19.88
C ASN A 245 5.68 15.49 -21.39
N TYR A 246 4.99 16.42 -22.04
CA TYR A 246 4.49 16.27 -23.42
C TYR A 246 5.58 15.94 -24.45
N GLU A 247 6.74 16.58 -24.39
CA GLU A 247 7.87 16.30 -25.30
C GLU A 247 8.35 14.85 -25.20
N ARG A 248 8.52 14.36 -23.97
CA ARG A 248 8.95 12.97 -23.70
C ARG A 248 7.90 11.96 -24.12
N ALA A 249 6.62 12.27 -23.88
CA ALA A 249 5.52 11.43 -24.33
C ALA A 249 5.46 11.33 -25.86
N LEU A 250 5.52 12.45 -26.58
CA LEU A 250 5.52 12.47 -28.05
C LEU A 250 6.72 11.69 -28.61
N SER A 251 7.92 11.94 -28.09
CA SER A 251 9.14 11.23 -28.49
C SER A 251 9.06 9.73 -28.21
N GLY A 252 8.51 9.34 -27.06
CA GLY A 252 8.35 7.94 -26.67
C GLY A 252 7.33 7.20 -27.53
N PHE A 253 6.19 7.82 -27.87
CA PHE A 253 5.22 7.22 -28.78
C PHE A 253 5.76 7.07 -30.20
N GLU A 254 6.54 8.03 -30.72
CA GLU A 254 7.23 7.86 -32.00
C GLU A 254 8.30 6.76 -31.95
N ALA A 255 9.06 6.68 -30.86
CA ALA A 255 10.04 5.62 -30.67
C ALA A 255 9.39 4.23 -30.59
N ALA A 256 8.18 4.12 -30.04
CA ALA A 256 7.37 2.90 -30.04
C ALA A 256 6.87 2.58 -31.46
N ALA A 257 6.33 3.56 -32.18
CA ALA A 257 5.84 3.40 -33.55
C ALA A 257 6.93 2.95 -34.53
N LEU A 258 8.16 3.45 -34.36
CA LEU A 258 9.30 3.07 -35.18
C LEU A 258 9.69 1.60 -35.01
N LYS A 259 9.49 1.06 -33.80
CA LYS A 259 9.81 -0.33 -33.46
C LYS A 259 8.69 -1.28 -33.83
N ASP A 260 7.45 -0.92 -33.49
CA ASP A 260 6.25 -1.65 -33.87
C ASP A 260 5.21 -0.71 -34.47
N PRO A 261 5.12 -0.68 -35.82
CA PRO A 261 4.14 0.14 -36.53
C PRO A 261 2.68 -0.24 -36.22
N ALA A 262 2.41 -1.44 -35.71
CA ALA A 262 1.07 -1.92 -35.42
C ALA A 262 0.51 -1.43 -34.06
N LEU A 263 1.34 -0.84 -33.19
CA LEU A 263 0.94 -0.41 -31.83
C LEU A 263 0.00 0.81 -31.76
N ASN A 264 -0.55 1.31 -32.87
CA ASN A 264 -1.38 2.52 -32.94
C ASN A 264 -0.76 3.77 -32.25
N SER A 265 0.54 3.77 -31.96
CA SER A 265 1.25 4.84 -31.25
C SER A 265 1.20 6.18 -32.00
N ILE A 266 1.13 6.13 -33.34
CA ILE A 266 0.99 7.33 -34.19
C ILE A 266 -0.34 8.04 -33.95
N ASP A 267 -1.41 7.30 -33.66
CA ASP A 267 -2.70 7.91 -33.35
C ASP A 267 -2.65 8.64 -31.99
N GLU A 268 -1.92 8.12 -31.00
CA GLU A 268 -1.68 8.82 -29.73
C GLU A 268 -0.87 10.11 -29.95
N VAL A 269 0.17 10.09 -30.78
CA VAL A 269 0.90 11.31 -31.20
C VAL A 269 -0.06 12.33 -31.81
N ARG A 270 -0.91 11.90 -32.75
CA ARG A 270 -1.90 12.78 -33.41
C ARG A 270 -2.87 13.40 -32.40
N LYS A 271 -3.42 12.61 -31.49
CA LYS A 271 -4.34 13.09 -30.45
C LYS A 271 -3.69 14.12 -29.52
N MET A 272 -2.44 13.86 -29.11
CA MET A 272 -1.70 14.79 -28.25
C MET A 272 -1.39 16.11 -28.95
N VAL A 273 -0.92 16.05 -30.21
CA VAL A 273 -0.67 17.26 -31.00
C VAL A 273 -1.96 18.07 -31.19
N ASN A 274 -3.08 17.42 -31.53
CA ASN A 274 -4.38 18.09 -31.66
C ASN A 274 -4.82 18.78 -30.36
N LEU A 275 -4.60 18.15 -29.20
CA LEU A 275 -4.88 18.75 -27.89
C LEU A 275 -4.00 19.98 -27.64
N LEU A 276 -2.69 19.88 -27.85
CA LEU A 276 -1.74 20.96 -27.62
C LEU A 276 -2.02 22.17 -28.52
N GLU A 277 -2.28 21.94 -29.81
CA GLU A 277 -2.70 22.99 -30.75
C GLU A 277 -4.01 23.65 -30.32
N LYS A 278 -4.96 22.86 -29.82
CA LYS A 278 -6.22 23.40 -29.31
C LYS A 278 -6.02 24.27 -28.07
N LEU A 279 -5.20 23.83 -27.10
CA LEU A 279 -4.87 24.60 -25.90
C LEU A 279 -4.19 25.92 -26.26
N GLU A 280 -3.20 25.87 -27.15
CA GLU A 280 -2.47 27.06 -27.61
C GLU A 280 -3.39 28.07 -28.32
N ASN A 281 -4.23 27.60 -29.25
CA ASN A 281 -5.17 28.45 -29.97
C ASN A 281 -6.18 29.12 -29.03
N LEU A 282 -6.67 28.39 -28.03
CA LEU A 282 -7.61 28.92 -27.05
C LEU A 282 -6.98 29.99 -26.15
N LEU A 283 -5.74 29.77 -25.70
CA LEU A 283 -4.96 30.76 -24.95
C LEU A 283 -4.71 32.03 -25.76
N ARG A 284 -4.30 31.91 -27.03
CA ARG A 284 -4.07 33.06 -27.93
C ARG A 284 -5.36 33.84 -28.21
N GLY A 285 -6.47 33.14 -28.43
CA GLY A 285 -7.76 33.75 -28.79
C GLY A 285 -8.50 34.43 -27.65
N HIS A 286 -8.36 33.93 -26.42
CA HIS A 286 -9.09 34.45 -25.25
C HIS A 286 -8.28 35.46 -24.42
N ALA A 287 -7.01 35.71 -24.76
CA ALA A 287 -6.14 36.66 -24.06
C ALA A 287 -6.52 38.16 -24.19
N ARG A 288 -7.66 38.52 -24.83
CA ARG A 288 -8.04 39.93 -25.05
C ARG A 288 -9.54 40.17 -24.91
N GLY A 289 -9.94 41.04 -23.97
CA GLY A 289 -11.28 41.66 -24.02
C GLY A 289 -11.87 42.13 -22.68
N LYS A 290 -12.91 42.95 -22.78
CA LYS A 290 -13.74 43.45 -21.65
C LYS A 290 -14.33 42.33 -20.77
N ARG A 291 -14.53 41.13 -21.34
CA ARG A 291 -15.07 39.95 -20.64
C ARG A 291 -14.11 39.42 -19.57
N LEU A 292 -12.80 39.39 -19.83
CA LEU A 292 -11.80 38.95 -18.84
C LEU A 292 -11.70 39.93 -17.68
N ALA A 293 -11.72 41.24 -17.95
CA ALA A 293 -11.71 42.27 -16.91
C ALA A 293 -12.90 42.13 -15.95
N SER A 294 -14.09 41.85 -16.48
CA SER A 294 -15.29 41.59 -15.67
C SER A 294 -15.20 40.29 -14.84
N LEU A 295 -14.55 39.25 -15.37
CA LEU A 295 -14.35 37.99 -14.64
C LEU A 295 -13.32 38.18 -13.51
N ALA A 296 -12.17 38.80 -13.82
CA ALA A 296 -11.11 39.07 -12.87
C ALA A 296 -11.57 40.00 -11.73
N SER A 297 -12.39 41.02 -12.02
CA SER A 297 -12.91 41.92 -10.97
C SER A 297 -13.77 41.19 -9.93
N SER A 298 -14.47 40.12 -10.32
CA SER A 298 -15.28 39.32 -9.39
C SER A 298 -14.44 38.52 -8.39
N LEU A 299 -13.17 38.24 -8.71
CA LEU A 299 -12.25 37.49 -7.84
C LEU A 299 -11.70 38.32 -6.69
N ALA A 300 -11.65 39.65 -6.83
CA ALA A 300 -11.08 40.54 -5.82
C ALA A 300 -11.86 40.50 -4.49
N ALA A 301 -13.17 40.29 -4.55
CA ALA A 301 -14.10 40.29 -3.41
C ALA A 301 -14.10 38.98 -2.60
N VAL A 302 -13.42 37.94 -3.06
CA VAL A 302 -13.39 36.65 -2.37
C VAL A 302 -12.47 36.76 -1.16
N ASN A 303 -12.92 36.36 0.02
CA ASN A 303 -12.06 36.29 1.20
C ASN A 303 -11.37 34.92 1.26
N LEU A 304 -10.04 34.93 1.38
CA LEU A 304 -9.25 33.71 1.62
C LEU A 304 -9.11 33.46 3.12
N ASN A 305 -8.95 32.21 3.49
CA ASN A 305 -8.52 31.83 4.83
C ASN A 305 -7.11 32.41 5.11
N SER A 306 -6.86 32.87 6.34
CA SER A 306 -5.58 33.46 6.77
C SER A 306 -4.38 32.54 6.61
N SER A 307 -4.59 31.22 6.55
CA SER A 307 -3.52 30.23 6.40
C SER A 307 -2.91 30.15 5.01
N TYR A 308 -3.52 30.75 3.98
CA TYR A 308 -3.03 30.71 2.60
C TYR A 308 -2.68 32.10 2.08
N LYS A 309 -1.50 32.22 1.47
CA LYS A 309 -1.08 33.44 0.76
C LYS A 309 -1.71 33.48 -0.62
N ARG A 310 -2.44 34.55 -0.94
CA ARG A 310 -2.94 34.80 -2.30
C ARG A 310 -1.76 35.01 -3.27
N ALA A 311 -1.79 34.33 -4.41
CA ALA A 311 -0.90 34.58 -5.53
C ALA A 311 -1.64 34.54 -6.86
N THR A 312 -1.02 35.12 -7.88
CA THR A 312 -1.38 35.00 -9.30
C THR A 312 -0.43 34.01 -9.97
N ILE A 313 -0.80 33.47 -11.13
CA ILE A 313 -0.05 32.35 -11.72
C ILE A 313 1.38 32.73 -12.14
N ASP A 314 1.63 34.00 -12.42
CA ASP A 314 2.95 34.54 -12.76
C ASP A 314 3.94 34.59 -11.60
N LEU A 315 3.46 34.44 -10.36
CA LEU A 315 4.30 34.43 -9.15
C LEU A 315 4.62 33.01 -8.65
N LEU A 316 4.09 31.97 -9.31
CA LEU A 316 4.34 30.59 -8.92
C LEU A 316 5.70 30.08 -9.37
N SER A 317 6.26 29.16 -8.59
CA SER A 317 7.47 28.40 -8.94
C SER A 317 7.09 27.04 -9.51
N GLU A 318 7.94 26.47 -10.36
CA GLU A 318 7.76 25.12 -10.94
C GLU A 318 7.53 24.07 -9.83
N GLY A 319 6.51 23.23 -10.00
CA GLY A 319 6.10 22.21 -9.03
C GLY A 319 5.10 22.71 -7.97
N LEU A 320 5.11 22.07 -6.80
CA LEU A 320 4.14 22.32 -5.72
C LEU A 320 4.42 23.63 -4.97
N ASN A 321 3.43 24.51 -4.89
CA ASN A 321 3.53 25.78 -4.17
C ASN A 321 2.73 25.73 -2.85
N LYS A 322 3.35 25.27 -1.75
CA LYS A 322 2.69 25.08 -0.45
C LYS A 322 2.23 26.40 0.20
N ALA A 323 1.10 26.34 0.91
CA ALA A 323 0.44 27.48 1.58
C ALA A 323 0.12 28.66 0.65
N VAL A 324 -0.01 28.39 -0.65
CA VAL A 324 -0.37 29.38 -1.68
C VAL A 324 -1.75 29.04 -2.24
N ALA A 325 -2.54 30.08 -2.50
CA ALA A 325 -3.85 29.95 -3.15
C ALA A 325 -3.93 30.83 -4.39
N VAL A 326 -4.32 30.24 -5.52
CA VAL A 326 -4.62 30.96 -6.76
C VAL A 326 -6.12 30.97 -6.99
N LEU A 327 -6.68 32.17 -7.17
CA LEU A 327 -8.09 32.32 -7.55
C LEU A 327 -8.20 32.43 -9.06
N GLY A 328 -9.19 31.72 -9.60
CA GLY A 328 -9.47 31.74 -11.02
C GLY A 328 -10.96 31.68 -11.34
N LYS A 329 -11.33 32.19 -12.51
CA LYS A 329 -12.62 31.97 -13.15
C LYS A 329 -12.47 31.03 -14.33
N VAL A 330 -13.30 30.00 -14.40
CA VAL A 330 -13.35 29.08 -15.55
C VAL A 330 -13.89 29.85 -16.75
N VAL A 331 -13.08 29.98 -17.79
CA VAL A 331 -13.44 30.69 -19.03
C VAL A 331 -14.16 29.75 -19.98
N LEU A 332 -13.62 28.55 -20.17
CA LEU A 332 -14.16 27.53 -21.07
C LEU A 332 -13.66 26.13 -20.69
N ILE A 333 -14.44 25.12 -21.08
CA ILE A 333 -14.07 23.70 -20.92
C ILE A 333 -13.42 23.20 -22.23
N VAL A 334 -12.22 22.62 -22.14
CA VAL A 334 -11.49 22.12 -23.31
C VAL A 334 -11.87 20.67 -23.56
N LYS A 335 -12.80 20.45 -24.50
CA LYS A 335 -13.19 19.10 -24.92
C LYS A 335 -12.05 18.38 -25.65
N HIS A 336 -11.81 17.11 -25.32
CA HIS A 336 -10.85 16.25 -26.01
C HIS A 336 -11.31 14.79 -25.92
N GLU A 337 -10.63 13.88 -26.62
CA GLU A 337 -11.06 12.48 -26.73
C GLU A 337 -10.88 11.65 -25.45
N ASN A 338 -9.95 12.03 -24.56
CA ASN A 338 -9.75 11.26 -23.32
C ASN A 338 -10.73 11.70 -22.23
N VAL A 339 -11.06 10.77 -21.32
CA VAL A 339 -11.94 11.03 -20.18
C VAL A 339 -11.20 11.76 -19.04
N THR A 340 -9.88 11.58 -18.95
CA THR A 340 -9.02 12.14 -17.89
C THR A 340 -7.61 12.45 -18.46
N PRO A 341 -6.97 13.57 -18.07
CA PRO A 341 -7.52 14.65 -17.22
C PRO A 341 -8.57 15.49 -17.92
N LEU A 342 -9.34 16.24 -17.14
CA LEU A 342 -10.22 17.28 -17.64
C LEU A 342 -9.42 18.57 -17.80
N TYR A 343 -9.54 19.22 -18.96
CA TYR A 343 -8.83 20.46 -19.25
C TYR A 343 -9.77 21.66 -19.24
N TYR A 344 -9.37 22.72 -18.54
CA TYR A 344 -10.09 23.99 -18.47
C TYR A 344 -9.16 25.14 -18.82
N LEU A 345 -9.71 26.19 -19.42
CA LEU A 345 -9.04 27.49 -19.47
C LEU A 345 -9.52 28.32 -18.27
N VAL A 346 -8.57 28.81 -17.47
CA VAL A 346 -8.87 29.58 -16.27
C VAL A 346 -8.20 30.95 -16.36
N CYS A 347 -8.91 32.00 -15.95
CA CYS A 347 -8.39 33.35 -15.86
C CYS A 347 -8.20 33.73 -14.39
N ASP A 348 -7.01 34.16 -14.00
CA ASP A 348 -6.76 34.65 -12.64
C ASP A 348 -7.13 36.14 -12.45
N SER A 349 -6.88 36.66 -11.25
CA SER A 349 -7.14 38.07 -10.91
C SER A 349 -6.25 39.07 -11.64
N SER A 350 -5.12 38.64 -12.21
CA SER A 350 -4.23 39.47 -13.04
C SER A 350 -4.65 39.51 -14.52
N GLN A 351 -5.77 38.87 -14.86
CA GLN A 351 -6.26 38.69 -16.22
C GLN A 351 -5.38 37.77 -17.08
N LEU A 352 -4.52 36.95 -16.45
CA LEU A 352 -3.75 35.94 -17.15
C LEU A 352 -4.56 34.65 -17.28
N CYS A 353 -4.65 34.15 -18.52
CA CYS A 353 -5.27 32.86 -18.80
C CYS A 353 -4.21 31.75 -18.73
N PHE A 354 -4.59 30.61 -18.17
CA PHE A 354 -3.76 29.43 -18.02
C PHE A 354 -4.57 28.15 -18.15
N VAL A 355 -3.88 27.03 -18.39
CA VAL A 355 -4.49 25.71 -18.50
C VAL A 355 -4.62 25.08 -17.11
N LEU A 356 -5.79 24.59 -16.76
CA LEU A 356 -5.99 23.78 -15.58
C LEU A 356 -6.25 22.34 -16.02
N SER A 357 -5.39 21.41 -15.59
CA SER A 357 -5.58 19.97 -15.74
C SER A 357 -6.08 19.39 -14.43
N VAL A 358 -7.22 18.71 -14.48
CA VAL A 358 -7.90 18.17 -13.29
C VAL A 358 -8.03 16.66 -13.40
N TYR A 359 -7.46 15.99 -12.40
CA TYR A 359 -7.57 14.56 -12.17
C TYR A 359 -8.52 14.30 -10.99
N GLY A 360 -9.07 13.08 -10.89
CA GLY A 360 -9.84 12.68 -9.70
C GLY A 360 -11.17 13.42 -9.47
N ILE A 361 -11.69 14.19 -10.43
CA ILE A 361 -12.96 14.93 -10.32
C ILE A 361 -13.86 14.60 -11.51
N ARG A 362 -15.16 14.42 -11.27
CA ARG A 362 -16.13 14.11 -12.34
C ARG A 362 -16.28 15.27 -13.33
N ASN A 363 -16.58 14.92 -14.59
CA ASN A 363 -16.66 15.88 -15.70
C ASN A 363 -17.85 16.86 -15.65
N ASP A 364 -18.82 16.65 -14.77
CA ASP A 364 -20.02 17.46 -14.63
C ASP A 364 -19.96 18.48 -13.48
N VAL A 365 -18.85 18.47 -12.73
CA VAL A 365 -18.69 19.24 -11.49
C VAL A 365 -18.31 20.69 -11.75
N ILE A 366 -17.28 20.93 -12.55
CA ILE A 366 -16.76 22.29 -12.84
C ILE A 366 -17.36 22.80 -14.15
N LYS A 367 -17.96 23.99 -14.11
CA LYS A 367 -18.67 24.61 -15.24
C LYS A 367 -18.06 25.96 -15.64
N GLU A 368 -18.38 26.40 -16.85
CA GLU A 368 -17.98 27.73 -17.31
C GLU A 368 -18.55 28.83 -16.41
N GLY A 369 -17.71 29.81 -16.06
CA GLY A 369 -18.06 30.89 -15.15
C GLY A 369 -17.88 30.58 -13.66
N ASP A 370 -17.61 29.32 -13.29
CA ASP A 370 -17.34 28.96 -11.90
C ASP A 370 -16.08 29.65 -11.37
N GLN A 371 -16.12 30.01 -10.09
CA GLN A 371 -14.94 30.46 -9.35
C GLN A 371 -14.23 29.25 -8.76
N LEU A 372 -12.93 29.18 -8.98
CA LEU A 372 -12.04 28.18 -8.39
C LEU A 372 -11.07 28.87 -7.44
N THR A 373 -10.88 28.30 -6.25
CA THR A 373 -9.70 28.55 -5.42
C THR A 373 -8.84 27.29 -5.47
N LEU A 374 -7.66 27.40 -6.08
CA LEU A 374 -6.68 26.34 -6.19
C LEU A 374 -5.70 26.44 -5.03
N LEU A 375 -5.75 25.49 -4.11
CA LEU A 375 -4.91 25.40 -2.92
C LEU A 375 -3.70 24.53 -3.23
N ASP A 376 -2.53 24.96 -2.74
CA ASP A 376 -1.25 24.29 -2.97
C ASP A 376 -1.03 23.93 -4.45
N PRO A 377 -1.10 24.91 -5.37
CA PRO A 377 -1.12 24.63 -6.80
C PRO A 377 0.20 23.98 -7.25
N CYS A 378 0.09 22.88 -7.99
CA CYS A 378 1.21 22.29 -8.71
C CYS A 378 1.33 22.97 -10.07
N TYR A 379 2.27 23.89 -10.20
CA TYR A 379 2.46 24.73 -11.38
C TYR A 379 3.47 24.14 -12.35
N HIS A 380 3.16 24.24 -13.64
CA HIS A 380 4.05 23.85 -14.72
C HIS A 380 4.15 24.95 -15.78
N TYR A 381 5.39 25.27 -16.17
CA TYR A 381 5.64 26.04 -17.37
C TYR A 381 5.99 25.11 -18.55
N VAL A 382 5.01 24.91 -19.44
CA VAL A 382 5.21 24.13 -20.65
C VAL A 382 5.93 25.00 -21.68
N ASP A 383 7.18 24.65 -22.01
CA ASP A 383 7.97 25.27 -23.08
C ASP A 383 8.79 24.20 -23.80
N PHE A 384 8.30 23.78 -24.97
CA PHE A 384 9.03 22.86 -25.84
C PHE A 384 8.65 23.08 -27.31
N SER A 385 9.38 22.43 -28.22
CA SER A 385 9.06 22.45 -29.65
C SER A 385 8.93 21.04 -30.19
N TRP A 386 8.00 20.83 -31.12
CA TRP A 386 7.75 19.55 -31.77
C TRP A 386 7.42 19.77 -33.24
N LYS A 387 8.21 19.16 -34.14
CA LYS A 387 8.07 19.24 -35.61
C LYS A 387 7.74 20.66 -36.08
N GLU A 388 8.63 21.60 -35.75
CA GLU A 388 8.59 23.03 -36.12
C GLU A 388 7.50 23.88 -35.44
N LYS A 389 6.65 23.31 -34.58
CA LYS A 389 5.71 24.07 -33.73
C LYS A 389 6.28 24.24 -32.32
N SER A 390 6.12 25.42 -31.74
CA SER A 390 6.51 25.70 -30.35
C SER A 390 5.27 25.83 -29.49
N TYR A 391 5.22 25.07 -28.39
CA TYR A 391 4.14 25.11 -27.41
C TYR A 391 4.65 25.81 -26.16
N LYS A 392 4.04 26.95 -25.83
CA LYS A 392 4.38 27.76 -24.66
C LYS A 392 3.15 28.15 -23.89
N PHE A 393 2.96 27.61 -22.69
CA PHE A 393 1.85 27.99 -21.83
C PHE A 393 2.10 27.65 -20.36
N LYS A 394 1.34 28.30 -19.50
CA LYS A 394 1.31 28.04 -18.05
C LYS A 394 0.18 27.06 -17.75
N SER A 395 0.44 26.08 -16.89
CA SER A 395 -0.60 25.20 -16.37
C SER A 395 -0.52 25.00 -14.87
N ILE A 396 -1.66 24.63 -14.29
CA ILE A 396 -1.76 24.10 -12.93
C ILE A 396 -2.39 22.72 -13.02
N ARG A 397 -1.78 21.76 -12.33
CA ARG A 397 -2.26 20.40 -12.16
C ARG A 397 -2.96 20.25 -10.81
N VAL A 398 -4.12 19.59 -10.83
CA VAL A 398 -4.88 19.20 -9.64
C VAL A 398 -5.00 17.68 -9.63
N ASP A 399 -4.44 17.05 -8.59
CA ASP A 399 -4.52 15.61 -8.38
C ASP A 399 -5.70 15.23 -7.46
N PHE A 400 -6.08 16.15 -6.56
CA PHE A 400 -6.99 15.88 -5.46
C PHE A 400 -8.12 16.92 -5.37
N SER A 401 -9.30 16.49 -4.90
CA SER A 401 -10.48 17.35 -4.79
C SER A 401 -10.33 18.47 -3.75
N GLU A 402 -9.48 18.25 -2.76
CA GLU A 402 -9.15 19.06 -1.60
C GLU A 402 -8.33 20.28 -2.03
N GLN A 403 -7.62 20.18 -3.16
CA GLN A 403 -6.89 21.29 -3.76
C GLN A 403 -7.84 22.30 -4.42
N VAL A 404 -9.14 22.03 -4.50
CA VAL A 404 -10.10 22.88 -5.22
C VAL A 404 -11.28 23.27 -4.33
N LEU A 405 -11.46 24.57 -4.14
CA LEU A 405 -12.73 25.12 -3.65
C LEU A 405 -13.53 25.67 -4.83
N LEU A 406 -14.71 25.09 -5.06
CA LEU A 406 -15.64 25.52 -6.09
C LEU A 406 -16.63 26.52 -5.50
N ASN A 407 -16.64 27.74 -6.04
CA ASN A 407 -17.50 28.84 -5.57
C ASN A 407 -17.41 29.07 -4.05
N GLY A 408 -16.20 28.92 -3.50
CA GLY A 408 -15.90 29.11 -2.07
C GLY A 408 -16.24 27.91 -1.17
N LYS A 409 -16.68 26.77 -1.73
CA LYS A 409 -16.99 25.54 -1.00
C LYS A 409 -16.06 24.41 -1.40
N ALA A 410 -15.68 23.57 -0.44
CA ALA A 410 -15.00 22.32 -0.75
C ALA A 410 -15.92 21.40 -1.58
N LEU A 411 -15.33 20.60 -2.46
CA LEU A 411 -16.06 19.59 -3.23
C LEU A 411 -16.52 18.46 -2.29
N SER A 412 -17.71 17.92 -2.54
CA SER A 412 -18.20 16.77 -1.76
C SER A 412 -17.57 15.46 -2.26
N PRO A 413 -17.48 14.43 -1.41
CA PRO A 413 -16.92 13.12 -1.80
C PRO A 413 -17.59 12.50 -3.04
N HIS A 414 -18.87 12.80 -3.30
CA HIS A 414 -19.60 12.31 -4.48
C HIS A 414 -19.20 13.01 -5.79
N GLN A 415 -18.49 14.13 -5.72
CA GLN A 415 -18.00 14.90 -6.87
C GLN A 415 -16.59 14.48 -7.30
N ALA A 416 -15.83 13.82 -6.43
CA ALA A 416 -14.57 13.19 -6.78
C ALA A 416 -14.80 11.88 -7.57
N ILE A 417 -13.90 11.56 -8.51
CA ILE A 417 -13.74 10.21 -9.09
C ILE A 417 -13.02 9.39 -8.03
N LEU A 418 -13.78 9.02 -7.00
CA LEU A 418 -13.49 8.04 -5.96
C LEU A 418 -12.01 7.99 -5.53
N TYR A 419 -11.69 8.71 -4.45
CA TYR A 419 -10.82 8.13 -3.42
C TYR A 419 -11.31 6.69 -3.11
N PRO A 420 -10.48 5.79 -2.57
CA PRO A 420 -11.04 4.86 -1.60
C PRO A 420 -11.58 5.74 -0.47
N ALA A 421 -12.81 6.24 -0.62
CA ALA A 421 -13.46 7.09 0.35
C ALA A 421 -13.62 6.22 1.58
N TYR A 422 -12.69 6.35 2.54
CA TYR A 422 -12.93 5.80 3.84
C TYR A 422 -14.14 6.56 4.38
N ASN A 423 -15.23 5.84 4.57
CA ASN A 423 -16.50 6.37 5.07
C ASN A 423 -16.42 6.69 6.57
N VAL A 424 -15.20 6.89 7.09
CA VAL A 424 -14.88 7.04 8.50
C VAL A 424 -14.24 8.39 8.72
N GLN A 425 -14.90 9.21 9.54
CA GLN A 425 -14.46 10.57 9.85
C GLN A 425 -13.92 10.69 11.28
N SER A 426 -14.04 9.63 12.08
CA SER A 426 -13.63 9.62 13.48
C SER A 426 -13.31 8.23 14.01
N ILE A 427 -12.41 8.19 14.99
CA ILE A 427 -12.05 6.98 15.73
C ILE A 427 -12.32 7.22 17.22
N PHE A 428 -12.91 6.24 17.89
CA PHE A 428 -13.07 6.26 19.34
C PHE A 428 -12.33 5.09 19.95
N THR A 429 -11.49 5.35 20.95
CA THR A 429 -10.57 4.34 21.47
C THR A 429 -10.82 4.08 22.95
N PHE A 430 -10.92 2.82 23.33
CA PHE A 430 -11.03 2.34 24.71
C PHE A 430 -9.91 1.36 24.98
N GLY A 431 -9.32 1.43 26.17
CA GLY A 431 -8.28 0.48 26.50
C GLY A 431 -7.30 0.89 27.58
N ASP A 432 -6.13 0.27 27.51
CA ASP A 432 -5.04 0.48 28.46
C ASP A 432 -3.85 1.25 27.86
N SER A 433 -2.63 1.02 28.36
CA SER A 433 -1.41 1.74 27.97
C SER A 433 -0.99 1.50 26.52
N ILE A 434 -1.49 0.43 25.87
CA ILE A 434 -1.27 0.19 24.44
C ILE A 434 -1.95 1.26 23.57
N PHE A 435 -3.04 1.85 24.07
CA PHE A 435 -3.81 2.86 23.37
C PHE A 435 -3.88 4.22 24.06
N ASP A 436 -3.38 4.38 25.29
CA ASP A 436 -3.42 5.67 26.00
C ASP A 436 -2.70 6.78 25.21
N ALA A 437 -3.47 7.79 24.81
CA ALA A 437 -2.98 8.99 24.12
C ALA A 437 -2.52 10.11 25.08
N GLY A 438 -2.54 9.86 26.39
CA GLY A 438 -2.13 10.78 27.44
C GLY A 438 -3.21 11.08 28.49
N ASN A 439 -4.29 10.30 28.63
CA ASN A 439 -5.29 10.56 29.68
C ASN A 439 -4.65 10.54 31.07
N ASN A 440 -3.73 9.61 31.34
CA ASN A 440 -3.07 9.53 32.64
C ASN A 440 -2.20 10.76 32.96
N HIS A 441 -1.69 11.47 31.94
CA HIS A 441 -0.98 12.74 32.13
C HIS A 441 -1.89 13.82 32.73
N PHE A 442 -3.17 13.86 32.33
CA PHE A 442 -4.14 14.83 32.83
C PHE A 442 -4.87 14.37 34.10
N ASN A 443 -4.71 13.10 34.49
CA ASN A 443 -5.25 12.56 35.74
C ASN A 443 -4.24 12.73 36.89
N LYS A 444 -4.42 13.78 37.71
CA LYS A 444 -3.53 14.10 38.83
C LYS A 444 -3.47 13.04 39.94
N ASN A 445 -4.45 12.15 40.01
CA ASN A 445 -4.50 11.08 41.00
C ASN A 445 -3.85 9.79 40.48
N CYS A 446 -3.42 9.75 39.21
CA CYS A 446 -2.85 8.56 38.61
C CYS A 446 -1.32 8.54 38.74
N SER A 447 -0.78 7.43 39.22
CA SER A 447 0.67 7.22 39.35
C SER A 447 1.30 6.51 38.15
N ALA A 448 0.48 5.87 37.30
CA ALA A 448 0.91 5.26 36.04
C ALA A 448 1.06 6.35 34.95
N GLN A 449 2.22 7.01 34.90
CA GLN A 449 2.48 8.12 33.97
C GLN A 449 3.69 7.88 33.06
N ALA A 450 3.64 8.50 31.87
CA ALA A 450 4.68 8.52 30.83
C ALA A 450 4.84 9.94 30.23
N ASP A 451 4.60 10.96 31.03
CA ASP A 451 4.65 12.39 30.67
C ASP A 451 6.01 13.05 30.95
N PHE A 452 7.06 12.23 31.02
CA PHE A 452 8.44 12.66 31.24
C PHE A 452 9.39 11.99 30.24
N PRO A 453 10.57 12.59 29.98
CA PRO A 453 11.55 12.00 29.08
C PRO A 453 12.02 10.61 29.56
N PRO A 454 12.33 9.68 28.64
CA PRO A 454 12.45 9.87 27.18
C PRO A 454 11.21 9.42 26.37
N TYR A 455 10.04 9.28 26.98
CA TYR A 455 8.80 8.97 26.25
C TYR A 455 8.51 10.05 25.19
N GLY A 456 7.95 9.64 24.05
CA GLY A 456 7.66 10.54 22.92
C GLY A 456 8.88 11.08 22.15
N SER A 457 10.10 10.59 22.42
CA SER A 457 11.34 11.08 21.81
C SER A 457 11.46 10.96 20.27
N SER A 458 10.81 10.00 19.62
CA SER A 458 10.99 9.75 18.18
C SER A 458 10.09 10.59 17.28
N PHE A 459 8.76 10.53 17.45
CA PHE A 459 7.82 11.26 16.57
C PHE A 459 7.35 12.59 17.16
N PHE A 460 6.95 12.58 18.44
CA PHE A 460 6.43 13.79 19.08
C PHE A 460 7.54 14.74 19.53
N HIS A 461 8.76 14.23 19.66
CA HIS A 461 9.95 14.92 20.18
C HIS A 461 9.77 15.51 21.59
N GLN A 462 8.71 15.11 22.29
CA GLN A 462 8.39 15.49 23.65
C GLN A 462 7.44 14.46 24.28
N PRO A 463 7.43 14.31 25.62
CA PRO A 463 6.49 13.42 26.29
C PRO A 463 5.05 13.88 26.08
N THR A 464 4.18 12.95 25.63
CA THR A 464 2.75 13.19 25.42
C THR A 464 1.86 12.37 26.36
N GLY A 465 2.47 11.56 27.24
CA GLY A 465 1.76 10.58 28.06
C GLY A 465 1.52 9.23 27.37
N ARG A 466 1.92 9.08 26.09
CA ARG A 466 1.96 7.77 25.41
C ARG A 466 3.10 6.90 25.95
N PHE A 467 2.80 5.64 26.25
CA PHE A 467 3.76 4.68 26.80
C PHE A 467 4.66 4.06 25.73
N THR A 468 5.29 4.89 24.91
CA THR A 468 6.26 4.47 23.89
C THR A 468 7.18 5.63 23.52
N ASN A 469 8.16 5.40 22.63
CA ASN A 469 8.99 6.47 22.11
C ASN A 469 8.28 7.38 21.09
N GLY A 470 7.15 6.99 20.51
CA GLY A 470 6.44 7.78 19.50
C GLY A 470 4.95 7.46 19.42
N ARG A 471 4.48 7.09 18.22
CA ARG A 471 3.08 6.76 17.93
C ARG A 471 2.67 5.35 18.37
N THR A 472 1.41 5.21 18.78
CA THR A 472 0.72 3.94 19.02
C THR A 472 0.04 3.42 17.75
N VAL A 473 -0.57 2.23 17.79
CA VAL A 473 -1.36 1.69 16.67
C VAL A 473 -2.55 2.59 16.30
N ALA A 474 -3.24 3.15 17.29
CA ALA A 474 -4.35 4.07 17.05
C ALA A 474 -3.88 5.35 16.33
N ASP A 475 -2.69 5.84 16.70
CA ASP A 475 -2.09 7.01 16.05
C ASP A 475 -1.74 6.71 14.59
N PHE A 476 -1.02 5.62 14.32
CA PHE A 476 -0.63 5.24 12.96
C PHE A 476 -1.83 5.05 12.03
N ILE A 477 -2.92 4.43 12.50
CA ILE A 477 -4.11 4.21 11.68
C ILE A 477 -4.88 5.52 11.42
N SER A 478 -4.80 6.48 12.35
CA SER A 478 -5.38 7.81 12.17
C SER A 478 -4.58 8.64 11.18
N ASP A 479 -3.26 8.69 11.38
CA ASP A 479 -2.34 9.70 10.85
C ASP A 479 -2.45 9.90 9.33
N VAL A 480 -2.56 11.17 8.92
CA VAL A 480 -2.23 11.60 7.56
C VAL A 480 -0.72 11.64 7.49
N LEU A 481 -0.08 10.84 6.64
CA LEU A 481 1.35 10.98 6.38
C LEU A 481 1.62 12.33 5.68
N LEU A 482 1.66 13.44 6.42
CA LEU A 482 1.92 14.78 5.90
C LEU A 482 3.37 15.22 6.01
N ASP A 483 4.22 14.51 6.75
CA ASP A 483 5.64 14.87 6.82
C ASP A 483 6.55 13.63 6.80
N ILE A 484 7.31 13.54 5.71
CA ILE A 484 8.73 13.14 5.59
C ILE A 484 8.91 12.61 4.15
N GLU A 485 9.75 13.30 3.39
CA GLU A 485 10.25 13.03 2.02
C GLU A 485 10.86 11.63 1.79
N MET A 486 10.68 10.68 2.71
CA MET A 486 11.29 9.35 2.63
C MET A 486 10.43 8.20 3.19
N VAL A 487 9.16 8.41 3.55
CA VAL A 487 8.26 7.34 4.03
C VAL A 487 6.89 7.32 3.33
N ALA A 488 6.78 7.92 2.13
CA ALA A 488 5.59 7.80 1.27
C ALA A 488 5.38 6.38 0.68
N TYR A 489 6.00 5.34 1.24
CA TYR A 489 6.18 4.06 0.56
C TYR A 489 5.29 2.90 1.01
N LEU A 490 4.52 2.91 2.11
CA LEU A 490 3.91 1.64 2.56
C LEU A 490 2.48 1.60 3.16
N ALA A 491 1.77 2.69 3.46
CA ALA A 491 0.33 2.60 3.77
C ALA A 491 -0.33 3.98 3.76
N GLU A 492 -1.29 4.19 2.87
CA GLU A 492 -2.31 5.22 3.06
C GLU A 492 -3.27 4.72 4.15
N PHE A 493 -3.10 5.22 5.38
CA PHE A 493 -4.03 4.99 6.50
C PHE A 493 -5.28 5.89 6.38
N ILE A 494 -6.11 6.03 7.42
CA ILE A 494 -7.41 6.72 7.32
C ILE A 494 -7.26 8.20 6.92
N GLY A 495 -6.20 8.86 7.39
CA GLY A 495 -5.97 10.27 7.08
C GLY A 495 -6.85 11.23 7.88
N ILE A 496 -6.98 11.01 9.18
CA ILE A 496 -7.62 11.93 10.14
C ILE A 496 -6.64 12.35 11.24
N ASP A 497 -6.84 13.53 11.81
CA ASP A 497 -6.02 14.01 12.93
C ASP A 497 -6.02 13.01 14.09
N LEU A 498 -4.92 12.97 14.85
CA LEU A 498 -4.78 12.12 16.05
C LEU A 498 -5.90 12.44 17.07
N GLN A 499 -6.50 11.41 17.65
CA GLN A 499 -7.53 11.61 18.67
C GLN A 499 -6.93 12.18 19.95
N LYS A 500 -7.58 13.21 20.47
CA LYS A 500 -7.22 13.84 21.73
C LYS A 500 -7.62 12.93 22.92
N PRO A 501 -6.81 12.85 24.00
CA PRO A 501 -7.24 12.22 25.24
C PRO A 501 -8.47 12.93 25.81
N TYR A 502 -9.45 12.15 26.28
CA TYR A 502 -10.71 12.66 26.84
C TYR A 502 -10.50 13.72 27.93
N LEU A 503 -9.59 13.49 28.88
CA LEU A 503 -9.38 14.42 29.99
C LEU A 503 -8.82 15.77 29.53
N GLU A 504 -7.94 15.79 28.53
CA GLU A 504 -7.46 17.04 27.94
C GLU A 504 -8.60 17.78 27.24
N ALA A 505 -9.36 17.07 26.39
CA ALA A 505 -10.49 17.65 25.68
C ALA A 505 -11.55 18.21 26.66
N GLN A 506 -11.81 17.49 27.75
CA GLN A 506 -12.72 17.93 28.80
C GLN A 506 -12.20 19.20 29.50
N ILE A 507 -10.92 19.27 29.84
CA ILE A 507 -10.31 20.46 30.45
C ILE A 507 -10.42 21.67 29.52
N GLU A 508 -10.11 21.50 28.23
CA GLU A 508 -10.21 22.56 27.21
C GLU A 508 -11.65 23.06 27.03
N VAL A 509 -12.64 22.17 27.09
CA VAL A 509 -14.06 22.57 27.01
C VAL A 509 -14.50 23.29 28.28
N ILE A 510 -14.13 22.79 29.47
CA ILE A 510 -14.51 23.40 30.76
C ILE A 510 -13.87 24.78 30.95
N ASN A 511 -12.61 24.96 30.56
CA ASN A 511 -11.92 26.24 30.70
C ASN A 511 -12.20 27.23 29.56
N GLY A 512 -12.94 26.80 28.54
CA GLY A 512 -13.36 27.63 27.41
C GLY A 512 -12.30 27.83 26.31
N SER A 513 -11.15 27.17 26.38
CA SER A 513 -10.14 27.21 25.30
C SER A 513 -10.62 26.48 24.04
N ARG A 514 -11.58 25.56 24.18
CA ARG A 514 -12.25 24.86 23.09
C ARG A 514 -13.77 24.93 23.25
N LYS A 515 -14.48 25.15 22.14
CA LYS A 515 -15.95 25.29 22.14
C LYS A 515 -16.71 23.96 22.22
N ALA A 516 -16.16 22.89 21.66
CA ALA A 516 -16.80 21.58 21.56
C ALA A 516 -15.76 20.46 21.49
N TYR A 517 -16.13 19.25 21.85
CA TYR A 517 -15.24 18.08 21.74
C TYR A 517 -14.80 17.83 20.28
N PRO A 518 -13.62 17.22 20.06
CA PRO A 518 -13.11 16.98 18.70
C PRO A 518 -14.04 16.09 17.85
N SER A 519 -14.29 16.50 16.61
CA SER A 519 -15.15 15.77 15.67
C SER A 519 -14.50 14.54 15.05
N ASN A 520 -13.16 14.49 15.05
CA ASN A 520 -12.34 13.34 14.59
C ASN A 520 -12.27 12.19 15.61
N GLY A 521 -13.03 12.30 16.71
CA GLY A 521 -13.14 11.28 17.74
C GLY A 521 -12.28 11.55 18.98
N ILE A 522 -12.32 10.63 19.95
CA ILE A 522 -11.76 10.80 21.30
C ILE A 522 -11.11 9.49 21.76
N ASN A 523 -9.96 9.61 22.41
CA ASN A 523 -9.29 8.51 23.06
C ASN A 523 -9.62 8.49 24.57
N PHE A 524 -10.30 7.45 25.03
CA PHE A 524 -10.67 7.24 26.44
C PHE A 524 -9.70 6.29 27.17
N ALA A 525 -8.75 5.68 26.47
CA ALA A 525 -7.84 4.68 27.05
C ALA A 525 -6.98 5.29 28.18
N SER A 526 -6.67 4.46 29.17
CA SER A 526 -5.95 4.86 30.39
C SER A 526 -4.96 3.77 30.77
N ALA A 527 -3.68 4.14 30.83
CA ALA A 527 -2.62 3.20 31.15
C ALA A 527 -2.79 2.54 32.52
N GLY A 528 -2.47 1.25 32.58
CA GLY A 528 -2.63 0.40 33.77
C GLY A 528 -4.05 -0.12 33.99
N SER A 529 -5.07 0.36 33.26
CA SER A 529 -6.42 -0.19 33.36
C SER A 529 -6.52 -1.61 32.80
N GLY A 530 -7.56 -2.32 33.25
CA GLY A 530 -7.89 -3.66 32.78
C GLY A 530 -9.38 -3.79 32.46
N PHE A 531 -9.80 -4.99 32.06
CA PHE A 531 -11.23 -5.28 31.93
C PHE A 531 -11.92 -5.37 33.29
N LEU A 532 -11.22 -5.84 34.32
CA LEU A 532 -11.76 -5.90 35.68
C LEU A 532 -11.58 -4.55 36.38
N GLN A 533 -12.64 -4.08 37.01
CA GLN A 533 -12.67 -2.75 37.67
C GLN A 533 -11.60 -2.56 38.75
N GLU A 534 -11.19 -3.62 39.45
CA GLU A 534 -10.21 -3.53 40.53
C GLU A 534 -8.75 -3.54 40.03
N THR A 535 -8.51 -3.77 38.74
CA THR A 535 -7.16 -3.81 38.16
C THR A 535 -6.47 -2.46 38.30
N ASN A 536 -5.39 -2.42 39.10
CA ASN A 536 -4.54 -1.24 39.37
C ASN A 536 -5.30 -0.01 39.89
N LYS A 537 -6.44 -0.22 40.56
CA LYS A 537 -7.26 0.85 41.12
C LYS A 537 -6.50 1.72 42.14
N ASP A 538 -5.57 1.11 42.86
CA ASP A 538 -4.65 1.77 43.79
C ASP A 538 -3.69 2.76 43.10
N LEU A 539 -3.45 2.58 41.79
CA LEU A 539 -2.67 3.51 40.97
C LEU A 539 -3.50 4.68 40.42
N GLY A 540 -4.80 4.77 40.74
CA GLY A 540 -5.69 5.85 40.31
C GLY A 540 -6.01 5.86 38.81
N VAL A 541 -5.91 4.71 38.14
CA VAL A 541 -6.22 4.53 36.71
C VAL A 541 -7.72 4.73 36.43
N ILE A 542 -8.06 5.06 35.18
CA ILE A 542 -9.45 5.16 34.73
C ILE A 542 -9.88 3.77 34.23
N ALA A 543 -10.63 3.05 35.05
CA ALA A 543 -11.12 1.72 34.71
C ALA A 543 -11.98 1.74 33.42
N ILE A 544 -11.99 0.65 32.65
CA ILE A 544 -12.70 0.62 31.36
C ILE A 544 -14.21 0.90 31.49
N GLN A 545 -14.80 0.59 32.65
CA GLN A 545 -16.18 0.93 33.00
C GLN A 545 -16.38 2.46 33.12
N GLU A 546 -15.39 3.18 33.64
CA GLU A 546 -15.39 4.64 33.71
C GLU A 546 -15.15 5.26 32.33
N GLN A 547 -14.28 4.67 31.50
CA GLN A 547 -14.09 5.07 30.09
C GLN A 547 -15.41 4.97 29.32
N LEU A 548 -16.16 3.88 29.50
CA LEU A 548 -17.51 3.72 28.94
C LEU A 548 -18.48 4.79 29.46
N LEU A 549 -18.43 5.11 30.75
CA LEU A 549 -19.26 6.16 31.34
C LEU A 549 -18.94 7.55 30.78
N GLN A 550 -17.67 7.85 30.52
CA GLN A 550 -17.23 9.08 29.85
C GLN A 550 -17.87 9.19 28.46
N PHE A 551 -17.77 8.13 27.65
CA PHE A 551 -18.40 8.09 26.33
C PHE A 551 -19.93 8.23 26.42
N GLN A 552 -20.59 7.47 27.30
CA GLN A 552 -22.04 7.58 27.53
C GLN A 552 -22.47 9.00 27.92
N THR A 553 -21.66 9.69 28.71
CA THR A 553 -21.93 11.06 29.14
C THR A 553 -21.89 12.02 27.95
N LEU A 554 -20.89 11.91 27.07
CA LEU A 554 -20.80 12.73 25.86
C LEU A 554 -21.98 12.51 24.91
N VAL A 555 -22.42 11.25 24.74
CA VAL A 555 -23.60 10.93 23.92
C VAL A 555 -24.88 11.50 24.56
N LYS A 556 -25.08 11.31 25.87
CA LYS A 556 -26.27 11.82 26.58
C LYS A 556 -26.35 13.35 26.58
N GLN A 557 -25.22 14.03 26.62
CA GLN A 557 -25.11 15.49 26.57
C GLN A 557 -25.13 16.05 25.14
N ASN A 558 -25.34 15.19 24.12
CA ASN A 558 -25.33 15.56 22.71
C ASN A 558 -24.04 16.27 22.26
N GLN A 559 -22.92 15.94 22.92
CA GLN A 559 -21.57 16.43 22.56
C GLN A 559 -20.98 15.62 21.40
N ILE A 560 -21.49 14.40 21.18
CA ILE A 560 -21.20 13.56 20.03
C ILE A 560 -22.53 13.14 19.42
N ASP A 561 -22.77 13.51 18.16
CA ASP A 561 -24.00 13.16 17.46
C ASP A 561 -24.05 11.68 17.05
N ARG A 562 -25.26 11.10 17.03
CA ARG A 562 -25.49 9.70 16.70
C ARG A 562 -25.09 9.35 15.26
N SER A 563 -25.25 10.26 14.31
CA SER A 563 -24.82 10.01 12.93
C SER A 563 -23.29 9.96 12.80
N SER A 564 -22.57 10.72 13.63
CA SER A 564 -21.11 10.64 13.71
C SER A 564 -20.69 9.26 14.23
N ILE A 565 -21.28 8.79 15.34
CA ILE A 565 -20.99 7.48 15.94
C ILE A 565 -21.17 6.32 14.94
N GLN A 566 -22.22 6.37 14.12
CA GLN A 566 -22.50 5.35 13.10
C GLN A 566 -21.46 5.32 11.98
N ASN A 567 -20.76 6.43 11.75
CA ASN A 567 -19.72 6.60 10.75
C ASN A 567 -18.30 6.60 11.36
N SER A 568 -18.13 6.17 12.61
CA SER A 568 -16.84 6.03 13.26
C SER A 568 -16.35 4.59 13.27
N ILE A 569 -15.06 4.38 13.56
CA ILE A 569 -14.53 3.09 14.01
C ILE A 569 -14.21 3.15 15.51
N PHE A 570 -14.52 2.07 16.21
CA PHE A 570 -14.21 1.91 17.63
C PHE A 570 -13.06 0.93 17.81
N PHE A 571 -11.99 1.36 18.47
CA PHE A 571 -10.81 0.53 18.79
C PHE A 571 -10.87 0.08 20.25
N LEU A 572 -10.81 -1.23 20.48
CA LEU A 572 -10.88 -1.85 21.80
C LEU A 572 -9.67 -2.76 22.02
N GLU A 573 -8.88 -2.48 23.06
CA GLU A 573 -7.81 -3.37 23.56
C GLU A 573 -7.63 -3.16 25.06
N SER A 574 -7.71 -4.22 25.85
CA SER A 574 -7.43 -4.21 27.29
C SER A 574 -7.31 -5.65 27.78
N GLY A 575 -6.71 -5.87 28.94
CA GLY A 575 -6.61 -7.21 29.55
C GLY A 575 -5.18 -7.62 29.92
N SER A 576 -4.17 -6.95 29.35
CA SER A 576 -2.76 -7.27 29.62
C SER A 576 -2.43 -7.06 31.10
N ASN A 577 -2.94 -5.99 31.70
CA ASN A 577 -2.76 -5.68 33.11
C ASN A 577 -3.45 -6.70 34.02
N ASP A 578 -4.68 -7.12 33.71
CA ASP A 578 -5.39 -8.15 34.50
C ASP A 578 -4.59 -9.46 34.54
N ILE A 579 -4.14 -9.94 33.38
CA ILE A 579 -3.39 -11.20 33.29
C ILE A 579 -2.01 -11.05 33.94
N PHE A 580 -1.29 -9.94 33.76
CA PHE A 580 0.02 -9.77 34.39
C PHE A 580 -0.11 -9.72 35.92
N ASN A 581 -1.09 -8.98 36.43
CA ASN A 581 -1.37 -8.84 37.87
C ASN A 581 -1.75 -10.17 38.53
N TYR A 582 -2.40 -11.09 37.81
CA TYR A 582 -2.69 -12.44 38.29
C TYR A 582 -1.43 -13.18 38.82
N PHE A 583 -0.24 -12.84 38.29
CA PHE A 583 1.03 -13.49 38.66
C PHE A 583 1.90 -12.67 39.61
N VAL A 584 1.44 -11.49 40.03
CA VAL A 584 2.17 -10.64 40.99
C VAL A 584 1.97 -11.20 42.41
N PRO A 585 3.04 -11.37 43.21
CA PRO A 585 2.98 -12.15 44.45
C PRO A 585 2.27 -11.49 45.64
N PHE A 586 1.96 -10.19 45.56
CA PHE A 586 1.49 -9.41 46.70
C PHE A 586 -0.03 -9.47 46.94
N ASP A 587 -0.81 -9.90 45.93
CA ASP A 587 -2.25 -10.13 46.07
C ASP A 587 -2.67 -11.37 45.27
N PRO A 588 -2.63 -12.59 45.87
CA PRO A 588 -2.93 -13.80 45.13
C PRO A 588 -4.40 -13.78 44.66
N PRO A 589 -4.65 -14.01 43.36
CA PRO A 589 -6.00 -13.94 42.81
C PRO A 589 -6.90 -14.97 43.46
N LYS A 590 -8.11 -14.53 43.86
CA LYS A 590 -9.11 -15.39 44.50
C LYS A 590 -9.75 -16.39 43.53
N LEU A 591 -9.73 -16.07 42.24
CA LEU A 591 -10.26 -16.91 41.17
C LEU A 591 -9.17 -17.80 40.58
N ASP A 592 -9.54 -19.02 40.20
CA ASP A 592 -8.69 -19.83 39.35
C ASP A 592 -8.53 -19.17 37.96
N PRO A 593 -7.51 -19.55 37.17
CA PRO A 593 -7.20 -18.88 35.91
C PRO A 593 -8.36 -18.86 34.91
N ASP A 594 -9.18 -19.91 34.88
CA ASP A 594 -10.29 -20.01 33.92
C ASP A 594 -11.45 -19.12 34.33
N ALA A 595 -11.83 -19.14 35.61
CA ALA A 595 -12.84 -18.23 36.15
C ALA A 595 -12.43 -16.76 36.00
N TYR A 596 -11.14 -16.45 36.15
CA TYR A 596 -10.61 -15.09 35.96
C TYR A 596 -10.73 -14.63 34.50
N VAL A 597 -10.32 -15.48 33.53
CA VAL A 597 -10.49 -15.20 32.09
C VAL A 597 -11.97 -15.02 31.73
N GLN A 598 -12.88 -15.82 32.30
CA GLN A 598 -14.31 -15.67 32.05
C GLN A 598 -14.86 -14.35 32.60
N ALA A 599 -14.38 -13.89 33.76
CA ALA A 599 -14.75 -12.59 34.30
C ALA A 599 -14.31 -11.45 33.38
N MET A 600 -13.09 -11.52 32.82
CA MET A 600 -12.62 -10.53 31.84
C MET A 600 -13.48 -10.54 30.56
N LEU A 601 -13.78 -11.72 30.01
CA LEU A 601 -14.62 -11.86 28.81
C LEU A 601 -16.03 -11.31 29.01
N LYS A 602 -16.58 -11.44 30.22
CA LYS A 602 -17.89 -10.87 30.57
C LYS A 602 -17.87 -9.35 30.50
N GLU A 603 -16.82 -8.70 31.03
CA GLU A 603 -16.67 -7.24 30.96
C GLU A 603 -16.43 -6.76 29.52
N ALA A 604 -15.63 -7.50 28.73
CA ALA A 604 -15.44 -7.22 27.29
C ALA A 604 -16.77 -7.31 26.52
N ALA A 605 -17.56 -8.36 26.76
CA ALA A 605 -18.87 -8.52 26.15
C ALA A 605 -19.85 -7.41 26.56
N ASN A 606 -19.81 -6.97 27.82
CA ASN A 606 -20.61 -5.86 28.32
C ASN A 606 -20.22 -4.55 27.64
N LEU A 607 -18.93 -4.24 27.50
CA LEU A 607 -18.48 -3.05 26.79
C LEU A 607 -19.01 -3.01 25.34
N ILE A 608 -18.84 -4.10 24.59
CA ILE A 608 -19.32 -4.22 23.20
C ILE A 608 -20.85 -4.03 23.12
N ASP A 609 -21.61 -4.66 24.03
CA ASP A 609 -23.07 -4.51 24.09
C ASP A 609 -23.50 -3.06 24.35
N GLN A 610 -22.84 -2.39 25.30
CA GLN A 610 -23.18 -1.02 25.69
C GLN A 610 -22.83 0.00 24.61
N ILE A 611 -21.66 -0.10 23.97
CA ILE A 611 -21.32 0.82 22.86
C ILE A 611 -22.23 0.58 21.65
N HIS A 612 -22.59 -0.67 21.35
CA HIS A 612 -23.54 -0.96 20.27
C HIS A 612 -24.91 -0.32 20.52
N LYS A 613 -25.43 -0.37 21.76
CA LYS A 613 -26.68 0.30 22.15
C LYS A 613 -26.66 1.81 21.94
N LEU A 614 -25.48 2.43 21.95
CA LEU A 614 -25.28 3.86 21.67
C LEU A 614 -25.19 4.18 20.16
N GLY A 615 -25.25 3.17 19.29
CA GLY A 615 -25.30 3.32 17.84
C GLY A 615 -24.00 2.97 17.12
N VAL A 616 -23.00 2.41 17.80
CA VAL A 616 -21.75 1.97 17.18
C VAL A 616 -22.01 0.87 16.15
N ARG A 617 -21.30 0.94 15.01
CA ARG A 617 -21.45 0.00 13.89
C ARG A 617 -20.15 -0.66 13.44
N ARG A 618 -18.99 -0.02 13.60
CA ARG A 618 -17.69 -0.60 13.23
C ARG A 618 -16.84 -0.77 14.48
N ILE A 619 -16.56 -2.02 14.83
CA ILE A 619 -15.86 -2.38 16.07
C ILE A 619 -14.61 -3.18 15.71
N ALA A 620 -13.44 -2.64 15.99
CA ALA A 620 -12.18 -3.37 15.90
C ALA A 620 -11.69 -3.71 17.30
N VAL A 621 -11.58 -5.02 17.56
CA VAL A 621 -11.12 -5.57 18.83
C VAL A 621 -9.77 -6.20 18.60
N PHE A 622 -8.76 -5.76 19.35
CA PHE A 622 -7.40 -6.25 19.22
C PHE A 622 -7.12 -7.27 20.33
N SER A 623 -6.57 -8.41 19.95
CA SER A 623 -6.12 -9.44 20.89
C SER A 623 -5.00 -8.89 21.77
N LEU A 624 -4.81 -9.46 22.95
CA LEU A 624 -3.62 -9.20 23.75
C LEU A 624 -2.36 -9.68 23.01
N GLY A 625 -1.27 -8.92 23.12
CA GLY A 625 0.05 -9.39 22.74
C GLY A 625 0.55 -10.55 23.62
N PRO A 626 1.72 -11.13 23.34
CA PRO A 626 2.28 -12.20 24.17
C PRO A 626 2.81 -11.66 25.50
N VAL A 627 1.91 -11.40 26.46
CA VAL A 627 2.22 -10.79 27.78
C VAL A 627 3.32 -11.55 28.52
N GLY A 628 3.38 -12.88 28.40
CA GLY A 628 4.44 -13.68 29.01
C GLY A 628 5.84 -13.42 28.45
N CYS A 629 5.96 -12.66 27.36
CA CYS A 629 7.20 -12.31 26.69
C CYS A 629 7.65 -10.86 26.94
N VAL A 630 6.90 -10.06 27.70
CA VAL A 630 7.33 -8.69 28.02
C VAL A 630 8.56 -8.70 28.93
N PRO A 631 9.47 -7.72 28.86
CA PRO A 631 10.65 -7.68 29.72
C PRO A 631 10.34 -7.64 31.22
N ALA A 632 9.23 -7.02 31.63
CA ALA A 632 8.77 -6.94 33.01
C ALA A 632 8.50 -8.30 33.67
N ARG A 633 8.46 -9.41 32.90
CA ARG A 633 8.48 -10.76 33.49
C ARG A 633 9.67 -10.98 34.43
N ALA A 634 10.75 -10.22 34.29
CA ALA A 634 11.87 -10.21 35.22
C ALA A 634 11.49 -9.82 36.68
N LEU A 635 10.36 -9.15 36.88
CA LEU A 635 9.81 -8.80 38.20
C LEU A 635 9.04 -9.96 38.86
N LEU A 636 8.66 -10.99 38.09
CA LEU A 636 7.79 -12.05 38.57
C LEU A 636 8.59 -13.20 39.19
N PRO A 637 8.21 -13.70 40.38
CA PRO A 637 8.84 -14.87 40.96
C PRO A 637 8.78 -16.08 40.02
N HIS A 638 9.91 -16.77 39.88
CA HIS A 638 10.05 -17.99 39.06
C HIS A 638 9.81 -17.81 37.55
N ALA A 639 9.62 -16.58 37.06
CA ALA A 639 9.54 -16.33 35.63
C ALA A 639 10.93 -16.43 34.98
N PRO A 640 11.07 -17.14 33.85
CA PRO A 640 12.34 -17.24 33.16
C PRO A 640 12.70 -15.94 32.45
N VAL A 641 13.98 -15.57 32.47
CA VAL A 641 14.49 -14.41 31.72
C VAL A 641 14.85 -14.76 30.28
N ASN A 642 15.28 -16.00 30.02
CA ASN A 642 15.76 -16.49 28.71
C ASN A 642 14.67 -17.06 27.78
N ARG A 643 13.40 -17.01 28.19
CA ARG A 643 12.24 -17.42 27.38
C ARG A 643 10.99 -16.75 27.92
N CYS A 644 9.89 -16.82 27.17
CA CYS A 644 8.61 -16.33 27.67
C CYS A 644 8.09 -17.18 28.83
N TYR A 645 7.35 -16.56 29.73
CA TYR A 645 6.65 -17.24 30.80
C TYR A 645 5.34 -17.86 30.30
N GLU A 646 5.38 -19.16 29.95
CA GLU A 646 4.26 -19.80 29.26
C GLU A 646 2.96 -19.85 30.08
N LYS A 647 3.02 -19.83 31.42
CA LYS A 647 1.80 -19.81 32.26
C LYS A 647 0.95 -18.57 31.97
N ILE A 648 1.58 -17.41 31.78
CA ILE A 648 0.91 -16.17 31.38
C ILE A 648 0.33 -16.32 29.97
N ASN A 649 1.14 -16.82 29.03
CA ASN A 649 0.71 -16.96 27.64
C ASN A 649 -0.44 -17.97 27.45
N VAL A 650 -0.57 -18.98 28.31
CA VAL A 650 -1.74 -19.88 28.32
C VAL A 650 -3.02 -19.11 28.66
N MET A 651 -2.99 -18.26 29.69
CA MET A 651 -4.12 -17.38 30.05
C MET A 651 -4.44 -16.40 28.92
N VAL A 652 -3.41 -15.76 28.34
CA VAL A 652 -3.55 -14.86 27.19
C VAL A 652 -4.24 -15.56 26.01
N LYS A 653 -3.78 -16.76 25.62
CA LYS A 653 -4.37 -17.52 24.50
C LYS A 653 -5.83 -17.87 24.78
N LYS A 654 -6.17 -18.28 26.01
CA LYS A 654 -7.55 -18.57 26.41
C LYS A 654 -8.45 -17.33 26.30
N PHE A 655 -7.99 -16.19 26.83
CA PHE A 655 -8.70 -14.93 26.73
C PHE A 655 -8.88 -14.49 25.27
N ASN A 656 -7.80 -14.51 24.48
CA ASN A 656 -7.81 -14.14 23.07
C ASN A 656 -8.76 -15.01 22.23
N THR A 657 -8.87 -16.31 22.52
CA THR A 657 -9.81 -17.22 21.87
C THR A 657 -11.26 -16.86 22.19
N GLY A 658 -11.55 -16.54 23.46
CA GLY A 658 -12.87 -16.06 23.87
C GLY A 658 -13.21 -14.70 23.23
N LEU A 659 -12.25 -13.79 23.15
CA LEU A 659 -12.42 -12.47 22.56
C LEU A 659 -12.71 -12.56 21.05
N GLU A 660 -12.01 -13.43 20.34
CA GLU A 660 -12.28 -13.72 18.92
C GLU A 660 -13.71 -14.26 18.73
N SER A 661 -14.17 -15.12 19.64
CA SER A 661 -15.53 -15.66 19.62
C SER A 661 -16.58 -14.56 19.80
N LEU A 662 -16.35 -13.63 20.75
CA LEU A 662 -17.22 -12.46 20.93
C LEU A 662 -17.31 -11.60 19.67
N VAL A 663 -16.18 -11.38 18.97
CA VAL A 663 -16.15 -10.60 17.72
C VAL A 663 -16.91 -11.32 16.61
N LYS A 664 -16.71 -12.63 16.48
CA LYS A 664 -17.39 -13.46 15.48
C LYS A 664 -18.91 -13.40 15.63
N ASP A 665 -19.39 -13.27 16.86
CA ASP A 665 -20.82 -13.18 17.17
C ASP A 665 -21.42 -11.78 16.95
N ILE A 666 -20.60 -10.73 16.73
CA ILE A 666 -21.08 -9.35 16.57
C ILE A 666 -22.15 -9.21 15.47
N PRO A 667 -21.93 -9.66 14.22
CA PRO A 667 -22.91 -9.45 13.15
C PRO A 667 -24.26 -10.15 13.43
N THR A 668 -24.22 -11.30 14.09
CA THR A 668 -25.42 -12.08 14.44
C THR A 668 -26.18 -11.48 15.63
N LYS A 669 -25.44 -11.03 16.66
CA LYS A 669 -26.02 -10.52 17.91
C LYS A 669 -26.45 -9.05 17.81
N TYR A 670 -25.79 -8.29 16.94
CA TYR A 670 -25.95 -6.85 16.81
C TYR A 670 -26.17 -6.47 15.33
N PRO A 671 -27.43 -6.58 14.83
CA PRO A 671 -27.72 -6.31 13.42
C PRO A 671 -27.22 -4.95 12.93
N GLY A 672 -26.55 -4.95 11.78
CA GLY A 672 -25.93 -3.77 11.18
C GLY A 672 -24.56 -3.39 11.77
N ALA A 673 -24.05 -4.11 12.77
CA ALA A 673 -22.69 -3.94 13.27
C ALA A 673 -21.73 -4.95 12.63
N VAL A 674 -20.50 -4.51 12.40
CA VAL A 674 -19.38 -5.36 11.97
C VAL A 674 -18.28 -5.30 13.01
N GLY A 675 -17.85 -6.49 13.42
CA GLY A 675 -16.72 -6.73 14.28
C GLY A 675 -15.53 -7.24 13.48
N VAL A 676 -14.35 -6.72 13.75
CA VAL A 676 -13.07 -7.30 13.29
C VAL A 676 -12.17 -7.63 14.47
N TYR A 677 -11.46 -8.74 14.37
CA TYR A 677 -10.53 -9.25 15.37
C TYR A 677 -9.11 -9.09 14.84
N GLY A 678 -8.32 -8.22 15.47
CA GLY A 678 -6.90 -8.05 15.19
C GLY A 678 -6.06 -9.03 16.01
N ALA A 679 -5.40 -9.99 15.35
CA ALA A 679 -4.62 -11.04 15.99
C ALA A 679 -3.19 -10.60 16.33
N VAL A 680 -3.09 -9.55 17.17
CA VAL A 680 -1.83 -8.96 17.63
C VAL A 680 -0.89 -10.00 18.25
N TYR A 681 -1.39 -11.00 18.97
CA TYR A 681 -0.56 -12.10 19.50
C TYR A 681 0.26 -12.78 18.39
N ASP A 682 -0.41 -13.17 17.31
CA ASP A 682 0.21 -13.88 16.19
C ASP A 682 1.10 -12.96 15.34
N ILE A 683 0.75 -11.67 15.25
CA ILE A 683 1.57 -10.65 14.58
C ILE A 683 2.90 -10.49 15.32
N VAL A 684 2.86 -10.26 16.63
CA VAL A 684 4.06 -10.06 17.45
C VAL A 684 4.91 -11.34 17.51
N GLN A 685 4.28 -12.52 17.59
CA GLN A 685 5.02 -13.79 17.56
C GLN A 685 5.77 -14.00 16.25
N ARG A 686 5.26 -13.51 15.10
CA ARG A 686 5.99 -13.53 13.83
C ARG A 686 7.21 -12.61 13.85
N PHE A 687 7.09 -11.42 14.44
CA PHE A 687 8.25 -10.53 14.62
C PHE A 687 9.34 -11.19 15.46
N ARG A 688 8.95 -11.90 16.52
CA ARG A 688 9.88 -12.64 17.39
C ARG A 688 10.49 -13.86 16.71
N ALA A 689 9.74 -14.53 15.83
CA ALA A 689 10.21 -15.73 15.13
C ALA A 689 11.25 -15.43 14.04
N VAL A 690 11.10 -14.29 13.32
CA VAL A 690 12.05 -13.87 12.28
C VAL A 690 12.41 -12.39 12.42
N PRO A 691 13.12 -11.98 13.49
CA PRO A 691 13.36 -10.57 13.84
C PRO A 691 13.97 -9.71 12.74
N THR A 692 14.93 -10.28 12.00
CA THR A 692 15.69 -9.58 10.96
C THR A 692 14.82 -9.13 9.79
N ASN A 693 13.77 -9.87 9.45
CA ASN A 693 12.82 -9.49 8.38
C ASN A 693 12.04 -8.20 8.72
N TYR A 694 11.98 -7.86 10.00
CA TYR A 694 11.24 -6.72 10.52
C TYR A 694 12.17 -5.62 11.07
N GLY A 695 13.48 -5.75 10.85
CA GLY A 695 14.47 -4.76 11.29
C GLY A 695 14.85 -4.83 12.77
N PHE A 696 14.48 -5.89 13.48
CA PHE A 696 14.81 -6.07 14.90
C PHE A 696 16.15 -6.80 15.09
N SER A 697 16.99 -6.24 15.95
CA SER A 697 18.18 -6.90 16.50
C SER A 697 17.90 -7.53 17.87
N ASP A 698 16.90 -7.02 18.60
CA ASP A 698 16.54 -7.52 19.93
C ASP A 698 15.01 -7.56 20.09
N VAL A 699 14.50 -8.74 20.46
CA VAL A 699 13.07 -9.02 20.64
C VAL A 699 12.76 -9.54 22.05
N GLU A 700 13.72 -9.44 22.97
CA GLU A 700 13.61 -9.93 24.35
C GLU A 700 13.85 -8.84 25.40
N ASN A 701 14.85 -7.97 25.19
CA ASN A 701 15.17 -6.88 26.10
C ASN A 701 14.42 -5.60 25.70
N ALA A 702 14.17 -4.71 26.68
CA ALA A 702 13.68 -3.37 26.41
C ALA A 702 14.79 -2.46 25.85
N CYS A 703 14.44 -1.50 24.99
CA CYS A 703 15.38 -0.43 24.64
C CYS A 703 15.72 0.44 25.87
N CYS A 704 14.72 0.75 26.69
CA CYS A 704 14.85 1.64 27.84
C CYS A 704 14.46 0.95 29.15
N GLY A 705 15.31 1.05 30.16
CA GLY A 705 15.08 0.49 31.50
C GLY A 705 16.38 0.04 32.16
N TYR A 706 16.27 -0.75 33.23
CA TYR A 706 17.43 -1.28 33.96
C TYR A 706 17.21 -2.73 34.43
N GLY A 707 18.30 -3.40 34.79
CA GLY A 707 18.28 -4.77 35.31
C GLY A 707 18.15 -5.84 34.23
N ALA A 708 17.80 -7.06 34.67
CA ALA A 708 17.56 -8.18 33.75
C ALA A 708 16.47 -7.84 32.74
N LEU A 709 16.71 -8.13 31.45
CA LEU A 709 15.85 -7.74 30.32
C LEU A 709 15.62 -6.22 30.17
N ARG A 710 16.29 -5.39 30.98
CA ARG A 710 15.91 -3.99 31.25
C ARG A 710 14.46 -3.86 31.76
N GLY A 711 13.97 -4.91 32.42
CA GLY A 711 12.60 -5.05 32.87
C GLY A 711 12.32 -4.63 34.31
N LEU A 712 13.33 -4.19 35.08
CA LEU A 712 13.19 -3.98 36.54
C LEU A 712 12.87 -2.54 36.93
N VAL A 713 13.18 -1.56 36.07
CA VAL A 713 13.01 -0.14 36.36
C VAL A 713 12.38 0.54 35.15
N GLN A 714 11.36 1.36 35.40
CA GLN A 714 10.69 2.14 34.37
C GLN A 714 11.68 3.10 33.69
N CYS A 715 11.53 3.26 32.38
CA CYS A 715 12.21 4.29 31.62
C CYS A 715 12.00 5.69 32.24
N GLY A 716 13.03 6.54 32.29
CA GLY A 716 12.94 7.88 32.88
C GLY A 716 13.09 7.96 34.41
N LYS A 717 13.07 6.84 35.13
CA LYS A 717 13.38 6.79 36.58
C LYS A 717 14.89 6.64 36.82
N GLU A 718 15.38 7.15 37.95
CA GLU A 718 16.82 7.16 38.26
C GLU A 718 17.49 5.79 38.04
N GLY A 719 18.61 5.78 37.32
CA GLY A 719 19.36 4.57 37.00
C GLY A 719 18.96 3.85 35.70
N TYR A 720 17.95 4.34 34.96
CA TYR A 720 17.60 3.76 33.66
C TYR A 720 18.75 3.86 32.64
N LYS A 721 18.80 2.90 31.71
CA LYS A 721 19.67 2.91 30.54
C LYS A 721 18.82 2.94 29.27
N MET A 722 19.41 3.43 28.19
CA MET A 722 18.77 3.54 26.89
C MET A 722 19.61 2.85 25.82
N CYS A 723 18.96 2.20 24.85
CA CYS A 723 19.61 1.67 23.67
C CYS A 723 20.01 2.79 22.69
N GLN A 724 20.93 2.51 21.77
CA GLN A 724 21.34 3.51 20.76
C GLN A 724 20.30 3.68 19.64
N ASN A 725 19.60 2.61 19.26
CA ASN A 725 18.62 2.61 18.18
C ASN A 725 17.30 1.96 18.62
N PRO A 726 16.29 2.74 19.03
CA PRO A 726 14.99 2.22 19.45
C PRO A 726 14.26 1.41 18.36
N ASN A 727 14.51 1.69 17.08
CA ASN A 727 13.84 0.99 15.98
C ASN A 727 14.34 -0.46 15.82
N SER A 728 15.49 -0.82 16.37
CA SER A 728 16.00 -2.19 16.32
C SER A 728 15.52 -3.06 17.50
N PHE A 729 14.69 -2.51 18.39
CA PHE A 729 14.14 -3.20 19.55
C PHE A 729 12.63 -3.37 19.41
N LEU A 730 12.12 -4.56 19.72
CA LEU A 730 10.68 -4.81 19.76
C LEU A 730 10.02 -4.03 20.90
N PHE A 731 10.64 -4.03 22.08
CA PHE A 731 10.13 -3.36 23.27
C PHE A 731 10.82 -2.01 23.47
N TRP A 732 10.02 -0.96 23.65
CA TRP A 732 10.52 0.35 24.08
C TRP A 732 10.95 0.29 25.54
N ASP A 733 10.04 -0.07 26.42
CA ASP A 733 10.28 -0.20 27.87
C ASP A 733 9.93 -1.62 28.35
N TYR A 734 9.79 -1.79 29.66
CA TYR A 734 9.55 -3.09 30.28
C TYR A 734 8.20 -3.77 29.93
N PHE A 735 7.24 -3.06 29.33
CA PHE A 735 5.93 -3.59 28.94
C PHE A 735 5.62 -3.29 27.48
N HIS A 736 5.99 -2.11 27.01
CA HIS A 736 5.39 -1.52 25.82
C HIS A 736 6.25 -1.71 24.57
N PRO A 737 5.63 -1.95 23.40
CA PRO A 737 6.30 -1.93 22.11
C PRO A 737 6.97 -0.59 21.77
N SER A 738 8.02 -0.65 20.95
CA SER A 738 8.59 0.53 20.29
C SER A 738 7.64 1.11 19.24
N GLU A 739 7.81 2.38 18.91
CA GLU A 739 7.07 3.01 17.80
C GLU A 739 7.21 2.19 16.50
N HIS A 740 8.41 1.69 16.20
CA HIS A 740 8.66 0.84 15.03
C HIS A 740 7.80 -0.43 15.07
N THR A 741 7.69 -1.06 16.24
CA THR A 741 6.80 -2.22 16.42
C THR A 741 5.33 -1.84 16.23
N TYR A 742 4.89 -0.71 16.78
CA TYR A 742 3.52 -0.23 16.55
C TYR A 742 3.25 0.09 15.07
N GLN A 743 4.22 0.62 14.33
CA GLN A 743 4.11 0.84 12.89
C GLN A 743 3.85 -0.48 12.15
N LEU A 744 4.65 -1.51 12.44
CA LEU A 744 4.52 -2.83 11.82
C LEU A 744 3.20 -3.51 12.18
N ILE A 745 2.76 -3.40 13.44
CA ILE A 745 1.44 -3.90 13.88
C ILE A 745 0.34 -3.18 13.09
N SER A 746 0.42 -1.86 12.94
CA SER A 746 -0.57 -1.06 12.22
C SER A 746 -0.66 -1.48 10.75
N GLN A 747 0.47 -1.66 10.07
CA GLN A 747 0.50 -2.18 8.70
C GLN A 747 -0.12 -3.58 8.59
N ALA A 748 0.20 -4.46 9.54
CA ALA A 748 -0.35 -5.81 9.59
C ALA A 748 -1.88 -5.84 9.83
N LEU A 749 -2.43 -4.88 10.56
CA LEU A 749 -3.87 -4.75 10.80
C LEU A 749 -4.59 -4.01 9.66
N TRP A 750 -3.90 -3.10 8.98
CA TRP A 750 -4.50 -2.26 7.95
C TRP A 750 -4.76 -3.01 6.65
N VAL A 751 -3.76 -3.71 6.13
CA VAL A 751 -3.81 -4.44 4.85
C VAL A 751 -3.55 -5.94 5.01
N GLY A 752 -3.48 -6.45 6.23
CA GLY A 752 -3.20 -7.87 6.47
C GLY A 752 -4.31 -8.81 5.99
N ASP A 753 -3.89 -10.04 5.72
CA ASP A 753 -4.79 -11.17 5.48
C ASP A 753 -5.52 -11.62 6.75
N THR A 754 -6.39 -12.63 6.59
CA THR A 754 -7.19 -13.21 7.69
C THR A 754 -6.37 -13.84 8.81
N SER A 755 -5.08 -14.15 8.58
CA SER A 755 -4.20 -14.62 9.65
C SER A 755 -3.78 -13.49 10.61
N ARG A 756 -3.89 -12.23 10.19
CA ARG A 756 -3.51 -11.03 10.96
C ARG A 756 -4.74 -10.28 11.49
N ILE A 757 -5.80 -10.20 10.69
CA ILE A 757 -7.03 -9.52 11.05
C ILE A 757 -8.21 -10.13 10.30
N ARG A 758 -9.32 -10.38 10.98
CA ARG A 758 -10.44 -11.16 10.42
C ARG A 758 -11.80 -10.69 10.93
N PRO A 759 -12.89 -10.80 10.15
CA PRO A 759 -12.95 -11.41 8.80
C PRO A 759 -12.42 -10.50 7.68
N ILE A 760 -12.33 -9.20 7.92
CA ILE A 760 -11.80 -8.20 6.98
C ILE A 760 -10.76 -7.32 7.70
N ASN A 761 -9.86 -6.70 6.94
CA ASN A 761 -8.86 -5.78 7.49
C ASN A 761 -9.42 -4.38 7.76
N LEU A 762 -8.64 -3.53 8.45
CA LEU A 762 -9.11 -2.20 8.84
C LEU A 762 -9.34 -1.28 7.63
N LYS A 763 -8.58 -1.44 6.54
CA LYS A 763 -8.80 -0.69 5.30
C LYS A 763 -10.19 -0.96 4.72
N TYR A 764 -10.61 -2.22 4.69
CA TYR A 764 -11.97 -2.60 4.27
C TYR A 764 -13.05 -2.15 5.27
N LEU A 765 -12.79 -2.28 6.57
CA LEU A 765 -13.70 -1.79 7.59
C LEU A 765 -13.94 -0.26 7.45
N ALA A 766 -12.88 0.49 7.13
CA ALA A 766 -12.94 1.94 6.95
C ALA A 766 -13.64 2.37 5.65
N SER A 767 -13.55 1.60 4.58
CA SER A 767 -14.16 1.93 3.28
C SER A 767 -15.63 1.49 3.14
N SER A 768 -16.11 0.60 4.00
CA SER A 768 -17.46 0.05 3.90
C SER A 768 -18.55 1.08 4.21
N THR A 769 -19.49 1.29 3.29
CA THR A 769 -20.55 2.32 3.37
C THR A 769 -21.86 1.82 4.00
N SER A 770 -22.10 0.51 4.01
CA SER A 770 -23.27 -0.12 4.63
C SER A 770 -23.05 -1.62 4.80
N PHE A 771 -23.41 -2.16 5.97
CA PHE A 771 -23.53 -3.60 6.21
C PHE A 771 -25.02 -3.90 6.36
N HIS A 772 -25.61 -4.56 5.36
CA HIS A 772 -27.03 -4.95 5.34
C HIS A 772 -27.27 -6.18 6.21
#